data_AF-A0A358WCI9-F1
#
_entry.id   AF-A0A358WCI9-F1
#
_cell.length_a   1.000
_cell.length_b   1.000
_cell.length_c   1.000
_cell.angle_alpha   90.00
_cell.angle_beta   90.00
_cell.angle_gamma   90.00
#
_symmetry.space_group_name_H-M   'P 1'
#
loop_
_entity.id
_entity.type
_entity.pdbx_description
1 polymer ?
#
loop_
_entity_poly.entity_id
_entity_poly.type
_entity_poly.pdbx_seq_one_letter_code
_entity_poly.pdbx_strand_id
1 'polypeptide(L)'
;MSFFDKDGNSRHDWNIFLDNFPTIGVFKLPHDLNEAYYDKNVAAMLHISGDNMNKEKFYALLDSLNENQVEGHKNIYMYTAGGETSYIKIKIVYDTDYLLGFIQDVTQIMQARNPKDDIKEYDTLTGMYTRDYFIRRVRSMISQISGTAQCCMAAVHINGIERVDSELNYDKTSLCIATAANALKRFNSENVIIGVKSYKDFLVFFRQMAKKEINDIIKKMYDAVSRCRLTDEFGNTIETRSEAFTITVGYCWYPTQAATIDMMINYADFALFRAKALGSINREFSAEEYVTECNSYSDSKLLTSLIDDNNFSYCFQPIVSTVDGSVYAYEALMRPKGSSPLDILRIAREHGKLYDIERLTFENVLDIVSKNRSRFGEKKIFINSVPDHMITEYDFNRLCEKYGDIMPQLVIEFTEQADLTDEKIAKLRQLFKSHGCMIAIDDYGSGYSNTAAVLSLQPDVLKIDRSLITDINTNVKKQHFLTGIIDFARLNNIKVLAEGVETYDEMSVTIRRGADYIQGFYTARPQKEIVPDISDTIAEQMRMLNMHRPNIKVARYYTVKDGKNEKLDIEKMLSERYTGVIVESASVHLTANGCDNATFVIKTENGSKCRITLDNVNIKSGMRQCIQIGENSDATIEIKGQNTLNYDGILVPDTAKLTITGDGSLYIDSYRNDGCCIGSSYNDTFGEITIDMTGSIEMQANGDHGICIGGGVSSSEMPIKLLGGSINMSSTGKDCIGVGSYDGSCGIETGNAIIDINCSGDNAVALGSLCGYVDIRINGTKLILRALGIRAGCVGALSALDGDNPSSIDIRNASFDLLMKAMRGAAVGCRKTECNININSSDFKIHIEGEQVAGIGSSEGKGALCAAGSDIQITSISGTYSVDVGFTNGKTALNNTTINSAMINDPDYHEPVRMIQ
;
A
#
# COMPACT_ATOMS: atom_id res chain seq x y z
N MET A 1 25.67 32.32 24.37
CA MET A 1 25.80 33.53 25.23
C MET A 1 27.25 33.79 25.72
N SER A 2 28.32 33.42 24.99
CA SER A 2 29.67 33.27 25.61
C SER A 2 30.88 33.87 24.88
N PHE A 3 30.72 34.87 24.00
CA PHE A 3 31.87 35.55 23.36
C PHE A 3 31.92 37.06 23.66
N PHE A 4 30.74 37.69 23.76
CA PHE A 4 30.58 39.08 24.13
C PHE A 4 29.84 39.22 25.46
N ASP A 5 30.16 40.23 26.24
CA ASP A 5 29.40 40.62 27.42
C ASP A 5 28.11 41.37 27.05
N LYS A 6 27.36 41.84 28.07
CA LYS A 6 26.07 42.51 27.86
C LYS A 6 26.22 43.89 27.21
N ASP A 7 27.41 44.47 27.28
CA ASP A 7 27.73 45.79 26.72
C ASP A 7 28.40 45.66 25.33
N GLY A 8 28.48 44.43 24.80
CA GLY A 8 29.01 44.15 23.47
C GLY A 8 30.52 43.99 23.39
N ASN A 9 31.24 44.03 24.51
CA ASN A 9 32.69 43.86 24.53
C ASN A 9 33.08 42.38 24.53
N SER A 10 34.18 42.06 23.86
CA SER A 10 34.76 40.71 23.86
C SER A 10 35.19 40.31 25.27
N ARG A 11 34.76 39.12 25.73
CA ARG A 11 35.07 38.63 27.08
C ARG A 11 36.56 38.31 27.25
N HIS A 12 37.05 38.39 28.49
CA HIS A 12 38.48 38.24 28.80
C HIS A 12 39.06 36.85 28.44
N ASP A 13 38.32 35.78 28.70
CA ASP A 13 38.64 34.41 28.32
C ASP A 13 38.71 34.22 26.80
N TRP A 14 37.78 34.84 26.07
CA TRP A 14 37.81 34.87 24.61
C TRP A 14 39.02 35.65 24.07
N ASN A 15 39.36 36.79 24.68
CA ASN A 15 40.53 37.57 24.28
C ASN A 15 41.85 36.79 24.45
N ILE A 16 41.98 35.95 25.50
CA ILE A 16 43.12 35.04 25.69
C ILE A 16 43.17 33.98 24.57
N PHE A 17 42.01 33.46 24.14
CA PHE A 17 41.94 32.54 23.00
C PHE A 17 42.36 33.24 21.70
N LEU A 18 41.87 34.46 21.45
CA LEU A 18 42.20 35.23 20.25
C LEU A 18 43.69 35.57 20.14
N ASP A 19 44.40 35.75 21.26
CA ASP A 19 45.86 35.94 21.28
C ASP A 19 46.63 34.69 20.84
N ASN A 20 46.08 33.49 21.11
CA ASN A 20 46.68 32.22 20.68
C ASN A 20 46.26 31.79 19.27
N PHE A 21 45.17 32.36 18.73
CA PHE A 21 44.60 32.02 17.42
C PHE A 21 44.28 33.30 16.61
N PRO A 22 45.30 34.04 16.14
CA PRO A 22 45.12 35.34 15.49
C PRO A 22 44.37 35.26 14.14
N THR A 23 44.28 34.06 13.56
CA THR A 23 43.60 33.82 12.28
C THR A 23 42.11 33.55 12.43
N ILE A 24 41.54 33.59 13.63
CA ILE A 24 40.10 33.34 13.87
C ILE A 24 39.50 34.55 14.59
N GLY A 25 38.31 34.97 14.16
CA GLY A 25 37.51 36.00 14.80
C GLY A 25 36.01 35.69 14.76
N VAL A 26 35.25 36.37 15.61
CA VAL A 26 33.80 36.24 15.75
C VAL A 26 33.14 37.62 15.70
N PHE A 27 31.96 37.67 15.06
CA PHE A 27 31.07 38.81 15.10
C PHE A 27 29.64 38.40 15.43
N LYS A 28 28.87 39.33 15.99
CA LYS A 28 27.47 39.18 16.39
C LYS A 28 26.65 40.37 15.90
N LEU A 29 25.52 40.07 15.26
CA LEU A 29 24.53 41.05 14.79
C LEU A 29 23.18 40.78 15.50
N PRO A 30 22.88 41.43 16.64
CA PRO A 30 21.58 41.31 17.30
C PRO A 30 20.44 41.81 16.40
N HIS A 31 19.28 41.15 16.41
CA HIS A 31 18.16 41.55 15.55
C HIS A 31 17.57 42.91 15.93
N ASP A 32 17.58 43.21 17.22
CA ASP A 32 16.92 44.28 17.95
C ASP A 32 17.83 45.51 18.21
N LEU A 33 19.11 45.45 17.86
CA LEU A 33 20.06 46.56 17.93
C LEU A 33 20.56 46.93 16.53
N ASN A 34 20.81 48.22 16.27
CA ASN A 34 21.35 48.71 14.99
C ASN A 34 22.89 48.75 14.97
N GLU A 35 23.53 47.91 15.78
CA GLU A 35 24.98 47.79 15.92
C GLU A 35 25.45 46.37 15.63
N ALA A 36 26.61 46.26 15.01
CA ALA A 36 27.38 45.05 14.80
C ALA A 36 28.52 45.02 15.82
N TYR A 37 28.60 43.93 16.58
CA TYR A 37 29.68 43.66 17.52
C TYR A 37 30.65 42.68 16.90
N TYR A 38 31.94 42.92 17.01
CA TYR A 38 32.97 42.03 16.47
C TYR A 38 34.23 42.12 17.30
N ASP A 39 35.01 41.04 17.33
CA ASP A 39 36.25 41.04 18.08
C ASP A 39 37.41 41.71 17.31
N LYS A 40 38.52 41.90 18.03
CA LYS A 40 39.74 42.53 17.51
C LYS A 40 40.32 41.81 16.28
N ASN A 41 40.12 40.51 16.16
CA ASN A 41 40.64 39.71 15.04
C ASN A 41 39.78 39.91 13.80
N VAL A 42 38.44 39.99 13.94
CA VAL A 42 37.55 40.39 12.84
C VAL A 42 37.85 41.82 12.38
N ALA A 43 38.04 42.75 13.32
CA ALA A 43 38.40 44.12 12.99
C ALA A 43 39.71 44.20 12.18
N ALA A 44 40.71 43.41 12.57
CA ALA A 44 41.97 43.30 11.85
C ALA A 44 41.81 42.67 10.45
N MET A 45 41.11 41.54 10.33
CA MET A 45 40.95 40.81 9.05
C MET A 45 40.14 41.59 8.02
N LEU A 46 39.15 42.36 8.48
CA LEU A 46 38.27 43.13 7.61
C LEU A 46 38.69 44.60 7.50
N HIS A 47 39.80 45.00 8.12
CA HIS A 47 40.31 46.38 8.17
C HIS A 47 39.28 47.40 8.68
N ILE A 48 38.57 47.04 9.74
CA ILE A 48 37.55 47.88 10.37
C ILE A 48 38.15 48.68 11.53
N SER A 49 37.85 49.97 11.61
CA SER A 49 38.26 50.85 12.70
C SER A 49 37.19 50.97 13.79
N GLY A 50 37.51 50.59 15.03
CA GLY A 50 36.63 50.66 16.22
C GLY A 50 36.01 49.32 16.62
N ASP A 51 35.49 49.20 17.84
CA ASP A 51 35.00 47.93 18.42
C ASP A 51 33.55 47.57 18.04
N ASN A 52 32.83 48.51 17.40
CA ASN A 52 31.50 48.30 16.84
C ASN A 52 31.26 49.18 15.61
N MET A 53 30.29 48.79 14.78
CA MET A 53 29.85 49.57 13.61
C MET A 53 28.34 49.48 13.45
N ASN A 54 27.73 50.45 12.78
CA ASN A 54 26.35 50.34 12.35
C ASN A 54 26.09 49.04 11.55
N LYS A 55 25.01 48.33 11.91
CA LYS A 55 24.68 47.00 11.39
C LYS A 55 24.46 46.97 9.88
N GLU A 56 23.84 48.00 9.29
CA GLU A 56 23.63 48.07 7.83
C GLU A 56 24.96 48.20 7.07
N LYS A 57 25.91 48.98 7.62
CA LYS A 57 27.26 49.08 7.03
C LYS A 57 28.03 47.77 7.12
N PHE A 58 27.87 47.04 8.23
CA PHE A 58 28.52 45.73 8.39
C PHE A 58 27.90 44.67 7.46
N TYR A 59 26.59 44.69 7.22
CA TYR A 59 25.96 43.84 6.21
C TYR A 59 26.45 44.14 4.81
N ALA A 60 26.51 45.41 4.41
CA ALA A 60 27.03 45.79 3.10
C ALA A 60 28.49 45.31 2.88
N LEU A 61 29.30 45.30 3.94
CA LEU A 61 30.65 44.74 3.91
C LEU A 61 30.64 43.21 3.70
N LEU A 62 29.79 42.48 4.42
CA LEU A 62 29.63 41.02 4.24
C LEU A 62 29.09 40.67 2.84
N ASP A 63 28.19 41.46 2.28
CA ASP A 63 27.67 41.27 0.93
C ASP A 63 28.76 41.49 -0.13
N SER A 64 29.62 42.50 0.05
CA SER A 64 30.76 42.73 -0.85
C SER A 64 31.80 41.58 -0.85
N LEU A 65 31.93 40.88 0.27
CA LEU A 65 32.74 39.65 0.36
C LEU A 65 32.09 38.50 -0.42
N ASN A 66 30.77 38.40 -0.34
CA ASN A 66 29.99 37.33 -0.96
C ASN A 66 30.07 37.36 -2.50
N GLU A 67 30.20 38.55 -3.09
CA GLU A 67 30.41 38.73 -4.54
C GLU A 67 31.76 38.18 -5.05
N ASN A 68 32.73 37.94 -4.15
CA ASN A 68 34.08 37.50 -4.48
C ASN A 68 34.39 36.09 -3.94
N GLN A 69 33.43 35.17 -4.01
CA GLN A 69 33.64 33.78 -3.60
C GLN A 69 34.69 33.08 -4.49
N VAL A 70 35.63 32.37 -3.87
CA VAL A 70 36.65 31.59 -4.58
C VAL A 70 36.01 30.37 -5.26
N GLU A 71 36.15 30.28 -6.58
CA GLU A 71 35.59 29.19 -7.38
C GLU A 71 36.05 27.81 -6.87
N GLY A 72 35.12 26.86 -6.73
CA GLY A 72 35.38 25.52 -6.19
C GLY A 72 35.50 25.43 -4.67
N HIS A 73 35.43 26.56 -3.93
CA HIS A 73 35.52 26.59 -2.48
C HIS A 73 34.26 27.18 -1.83
N LYS A 74 33.52 26.36 -1.08
CA LYS A 74 32.36 26.84 -0.31
C LYS A 74 32.81 27.74 0.84
N ASN A 75 32.18 28.90 0.96
CA ASN A 75 32.32 29.85 2.07
C ASN A 75 33.72 30.48 2.22
N ILE A 76 34.54 30.49 1.16
CA ILE A 76 35.83 31.19 1.16
C ILE A 76 35.75 32.32 0.14
N TYR A 77 36.08 33.52 0.59
CA TYR A 77 35.92 34.76 -0.14
C TYR A 77 37.26 35.46 -0.26
N MET A 78 37.52 36.06 -1.41
CA MET A 78 38.70 36.89 -1.62
C MET A 78 38.36 38.32 -1.18
N TYR A 79 39.14 38.87 -0.25
CA TYR A 79 38.98 40.23 0.25
C TYR A 79 40.24 41.03 -0.03
N THR A 80 40.09 42.18 -0.67
CA THR A 80 41.20 43.09 -0.95
C THR A 80 40.91 44.43 -0.28
N ALA A 81 41.75 44.80 0.69
CA ALA A 81 41.68 46.07 1.39
C ALA A 81 43.09 46.63 1.61
N GLY A 82 43.26 47.94 1.45
CA GLY A 82 44.57 48.59 1.66
C GLY A 82 45.70 48.16 0.71
N GLY A 83 45.41 47.42 -0.37
CA GLY A 83 46.40 46.89 -1.31
C GLY A 83 46.88 45.47 -1.00
N GLU A 84 46.39 44.84 0.08
CA GLU A 84 46.65 43.43 0.41
C GLU A 84 45.43 42.57 0.09
N THR A 85 45.65 41.36 -0.41
CA THR A 85 44.60 40.38 -0.71
C THR A 85 44.67 39.23 0.27
N SER A 86 43.58 39.03 1.01
CA SER A 86 43.41 37.95 1.97
C SER A 86 42.28 37.02 1.52
N TYR A 87 42.37 35.75 1.89
CA TYR A 87 41.32 34.76 1.68
C TYR A 87 40.63 34.48 3.02
N ILE A 88 39.34 34.80 3.09
CA ILE A 88 38.57 34.80 4.32
C ILE A 88 37.48 33.74 4.23
N LYS A 89 37.48 32.80 5.18
CA LYS A 89 36.42 31.80 5.33
C LYS A 89 35.40 32.30 6.34
N ILE A 90 34.14 32.40 5.93
CA ILE A 90 33.06 32.91 6.79
C ILE A 90 32.00 31.84 7.00
N LYS A 91 31.63 31.60 8.26
CA LYS A 91 30.49 30.73 8.61
C LYS A 91 29.53 31.51 9.48
N ILE A 92 28.28 31.63 9.01
CA ILE A 92 27.21 32.31 9.72
C ILE A 92 26.26 31.27 10.32
N VAL A 93 25.86 31.51 11.56
CA VAL A 93 24.84 30.75 12.29
C VAL A 93 23.73 31.72 12.68
N TYR A 94 22.50 31.37 12.37
CA TYR A 94 21.31 32.14 12.70
C TYR A 94 20.72 31.60 14.02
N ASP A 95 20.50 32.49 14.97
CA ASP A 95 19.79 32.24 16.24
C ASP A 95 18.52 33.12 16.24
N THR A 96 17.56 32.88 17.14
CA THR A 96 16.28 33.62 17.16
C THR A 96 16.46 35.11 17.45
N ASP A 97 17.50 35.48 18.20
CA ASP A 97 17.69 36.85 18.70
C ASP A 97 18.89 37.56 18.05
N TYR A 98 19.77 36.84 17.34
CA TYR A 98 20.95 37.40 16.71
C TYR A 98 21.53 36.49 15.62
N LEU A 99 22.33 37.08 14.74
CA LEU A 99 23.20 36.36 13.81
C LEU A 99 24.62 36.32 14.39
N LEU A 100 25.22 35.13 14.45
CA LEU A 100 26.60 34.93 14.89
C LEU A 100 27.47 34.46 13.72
N GLY A 101 28.54 35.18 13.41
CA GLY A 101 29.48 34.83 12.35
C GLY A 101 30.87 34.51 12.88
N PHE A 102 31.47 33.46 12.32
CA PHE A 102 32.86 33.10 12.52
C PHE A 102 33.63 33.41 11.25
N ILE A 103 34.76 34.11 11.39
CA ILE A 103 35.66 34.49 10.31
C ILE A 103 37.01 33.85 10.56
N GLN A 104 37.59 33.26 9.52
CA GLN A 104 38.93 32.70 9.57
C GLN A 104 39.76 33.18 8.39
N ASP A 105 40.94 33.74 8.65
CA ASP A 105 41.94 34.00 7.62
C ASP A 105 42.60 32.68 7.20
N VAL A 106 42.40 32.32 5.92
CA VAL A 106 42.96 31.13 5.28
C VAL A 106 43.96 31.50 4.17
N THR A 107 44.47 32.74 4.18
CA THR A 107 45.39 33.27 3.16
C THR A 107 46.62 32.42 3.02
N GLN A 108 47.26 32.04 4.13
CA GLN A 108 48.43 31.17 4.10
C GLN A 108 48.09 29.77 3.56
N ILE A 109 46.90 29.24 3.83
CA ILE A 109 46.46 27.93 3.30
C ILE A 109 46.22 28.00 1.79
N MET A 110 45.67 29.12 1.31
CA MET A 110 45.43 29.35 -0.12
C MET A 110 46.71 29.67 -0.90
N GLN A 111 47.63 30.43 -0.30
CA GLN A 111 48.92 30.79 -0.91
C GLN A 111 49.97 29.67 -0.79
N ALA A 112 49.88 28.80 0.22
CA ALA A 112 50.75 27.63 0.38
C ALA A 112 50.42 26.49 -0.61
N ARG A 113 49.44 26.66 -1.51
CA ARG A 113 49.14 25.70 -2.58
C ARG A 113 50.18 25.77 -3.70
N ASN A 114 51.38 25.27 -3.39
CA ASN A 114 52.20 24.56 -4.36
C ASN A 114 51.82 23.07 -4.27
N PRO A 115 51.30 22.41 -5.33
CA PRO A 115 50.78 21.04 -5.26
C PRO A 115 51.79 19.92 -4.93
N LYS A 116 53.01 20.22 -4.48
CA LYS A 116 54.11 19.23 -4.42
C LYS A 116 54.55 18.75 -3.03
N ASP A 117 54.21 19.42 -1.92
CA ASP A 117 54.85 19.09 -0.63
C ASP A 117 53.94 18.72 0.55
N ASP A 118 52.62 18.69 0.41
CA ASP A 118 51.73 18.39 1.55
C ASP A 118 51.37 16.89 1.68
N ILE A 119 52.37 16.00 1.58
CA ILE A 119 52.16 14.58 1.87
C ILE A 119 52.49 14.35 3.34
N LYS A 120 51.46 14.14 4.17
CA LYS A 120 51.63 13.70 5.56
C LYS A 120 52.52 12.45 5.58
N GLU A 121 53.63 12.49 6.32
CA GLU A 121 54.56 11.36 6.35
C GLU A 121 53.96 10.16 7.08
N TYR A 122 53.23 10.39 8.17
CA TYR A 122 52.71 9.33 9.04
C TYR A 122 51.19 9.33 9.12
N ASP A 123 50.61 8.12 9.12
CA ASP A 123 49.19 7.88 9.39
C ASP A 123 48.90 8.04 10.89
N THR A 124 47.83 8.76 11.22
CA THR A 124 47.52 9.14 12.62
C THR A 124 47.07 7.97 13.49
N LEU A 125 46.51 6.92 12.88
CA LEU A 125 46.01 5.75 13.61
C LEU A 125 47.14 4.75 13.89
N THR A 126 47.98 4.49 12.89
CA THR A 126 48.97 3.40 12.92
C THR A 126 50.39 3.88 13.21
N GLY A 127 50.66 5.18 13.02
CA GLY A 127 52.00 5.75 13.10
C GLY A 127 52.98 5.19 12.06
N MET A 128 52.50 4.52 11.01
CA MET A 128 53.30 4.06 9.86
C MET A 128 53.32 5.11 8.76
N TYR A 129 54.12 4.89 7.71
CA TYR A 129 54.10 5.79 6.55
C TYR A 129 52.71 5.83 5.91
N THR A 130 52.23 7.02 5.55
CA THR A 130 51.04 7.14 4.70
C THR A 130 51.32 6.51 3.34
N ARG A 131 50.24 6.11 2.65
CA ARG A 131 50.33 5.50 1.31
C ARG A 131 51.18 6.33 0.34
N ASP A 132 50.91 7.62 0.26
CA ASP A 132 51.57 8.53 -0.68
C ASP A 132 53.06 8.71 -0.35
N TYR A 133 53.39 8.81 0.94
CA TYR A 133 54.79 8.90 1.36
C TYR A 133 55.53 7.58 1.12
N PHE A 134 54.91 6.45 1.43
CA PHE A 134 55.44 5.11 1.13
C PHE A 134 55.75 4.96 -0.36
N ILE A 135 54.80 5.26 -1.24
CA ILE A 135 54.96 5.17 -2.71
C ILE A 135 56.11 6.07 -3.18
N ARG A 136 56.18 7.31 -2.70
CA ARG A 136 57.26 8.26 -3.01
C ARG A 136 58.62 7.71 -2.59
N ARG A 137 58.73 7.20 -1.37
CA ARG A 137 59.98 6.65 -0.82
C ARG A 137 60.42 5.40 -1.58
N VAL A 138 59.51 4.46 -1.83
CA VAL A 138 59.81 3.24 -2.59
C VAL A 138 60.19 3.57 -4.04
N ARG A 139 59.53 4.53 -4.69
CA ARG A 139 59.89 4.98 -6.04
C ARG A 139 61.32 5.53 -6.10
N SER A 140 61.73 6.30 -5.09
CA SER A 140 63.11 6.77 -4.97
C SER A 140 64.10 5.64 -4.67
N MET A 141 63.70 4.58 -3.98
CA MET A 141 64.56 3.43 -3.71
C MET A 141 64.74 2.57 -4.96
N ILE A 142 63.65 2.32 -5.72
CA ILE A 142 63.68 1.54 -6.96
C ILE A 142 64.57 2.21 -8.02
N SER A 143 64.55 3.55 -8.14
CA SER A 143 65.41 4.27 -9.09
C SER A 143 66.91 4.17 -8.76
N GLN A 144 67.26 3.79 -7.52
CA GLN A 144 68.64 3.57 -7.08
C GLN A 144 69.09 2.11 -7.24
N ILE A 145 68.19 1.20 -7.64
CA ILE A 145 68.50 -0.21 -7.88
C ILE A 145 69.10 -0.34 -9.28
N SER A 146 70.39 -0.67 -9.37
CA SER A 146 71.10 -0.93 -10.63
C SER A 146 71.46 -2.42 -10.76
N GLY A 147 71.36 -3.00 -11.96
CA GLY A 147 71.80 -4.37 -12.25
C GLY A 147 70.75 -5.47 -12.02
N THR A 148 71.18 -6.66 -11.56
CA THR A 148 70.35 -7.86 -11.31
C THR A 148 69.68 -7.90 -9.93
N ALA A 149 69.79 -6.81 -9.16
CA ALA A 149 69.26 -6.72 -7.81
C ALA A 149 67.72 -6.77 -7.83
N GLN A 150 67.15 -7.75 -7.12
CA GLN A 150 65.71 -7.94 -7.01
C GLN A 150 65.17 -7.28 -5.74
N CYS A 151 64.00 -6.68 -5.82
CA CYS A 151 63.22 -6.24 -4.67
C CYS A 151 61.81 -6.82 -4.72
N CYS A 152 61.11 -6.76 -3.60
CA CYS A 152 59.81 -7.38 -3.46
C CYS A 152 58.82 -6.39 -2.85
N MET A 153 57.61 -6.36 -3.40
CA MET A 153 56.46 -5.66 -2.83
C MET A 153 55.51 -6.70 -2.26
N ALA A 154 55.05 -6.47 -1.04
CA ALA A 154 54.04 -7.29 -0.39
C ALA A 154 52.85 -6.46 0.06
N ALA A 155 51.65 -6.99 -0.13
CA ALA A 155 50.40 -6.50 0.43
C ALA A 155 50.03 -7.39 1.62
N VAL A 156 49.74 -6.77 2.76
CA VAL A 156 49.49 -7.43 4.04
C VAL A 156 48.08 -7.07 4.52
N HIS A 157 47.24 -8.06 4.81
CA HIS A 157 45.92 -7.87 5.40
C HIS A 157 45.91 -8.39 6.84
N ILE A 158 45.31 -7.64 7.77
CA ILE A 158 45.03 -8.15 9.12
C ILE A 158 43.69 -8.89 9.12
N ASN A 159 43.70 -10.14 9.58
CA ASN A 159 42.50 -10.97 9.75
C ASN A 159 42.00 -10.94 11.21
N GLY A 160 40.70 -11.17 11.40
CA GLY A 160 40.10 -11.44 12.72
C GLY A 160 39.61 -10.21 13.47
N ILE A 161 39.72 -9.01 12.88
CA ILE A 161 39.25 -7.76 13.47
C ILE A 161 37.73 -7.81 13.68
N GLU A 162 36.98 -8.33 12.72
CA GLU A 162 35.51 -8.35 12.74
C GLU A 162 34.95 -9.25 13.85
N ARG A 163 35.62 -10.36 14.14
CA ARG A 163 35.22 -11.29 15.21
C ARG A 163 35.33 -10.63 16.58
N VAL A 164 36.40 -9.87 16.79
CA VAL A 164 36.62 -9.12 18.02
C VAL A 164 35.59 -8.01 18.20
N ASP A 165 35.28 -7.26 17.14
CA ASP A 165 34.27 -6.19 17.17
C ASP A 165 32.90 -6.75 17.57
N SER A 166 32.54 -7.94 17.06
CA SER A 166 31.28 -8.62 17.39
C SER A 166 31.20 -9.16 18.83
N GLU A 167 32.33 -9.48 19.46
CA GLU A 167 32.35 -10.01 20.84
C GLU A 167 32.32 -8.92 21.91
N LEU A 168 32.89 -7.76 21.60
CA LEU A 168 33.13 -6.72 22.61
C LEU A 168 31.97 -5.73 22.75
N ASN A 169 30.96 -5.75 21.88
CA ASN A 169 29.82 -4.83 21.91
C ASN A 169 30.21 -3.34 22.01
N TYR A 170 31.37 -2.97 21.45
CA TYR A 170 31.87 -1.59 21.31
C TYR A 170 32.69 -1.50 20.02
N ASP A 171 32.59 -0.37 19.30
CA ASP A 171 33.41 -0.09 18.10
C ASP A 171 34.88 0.16 18.48
N LYS A 172 35.63 -0.95 18.65
CA LYS A 172 37.06 -0.95 19.00
C LYS A 172 37.95 -1.28 17.80
N THR A 173 37.41 -1.19 16.58
CA THR A 173 38.15 -1.53 15.36
C THR A 173 39.46 -0.75 15.21
N SER A 174 39.43 0.56 15.50
CA SER A 174 40.62 1.42 15.48
C SER A 174 41.72 0.91 16.44
N LEU A 175 41.33 0.45 17.62
CA LEU A 175 42.26 -0.10 18.61
C LEU A 175 42.89 -1.42 18.13
N CYS A 176 42.09 -2.30 17.51
CA CYS A 176 42.57 -3.55 16.91
C CYS A 176 43.62 -3.27 15.82
N ILE A 177 43.31 -2.36 14.89
CA ILE A 177 44.21 -1.95 13.81
C ILE A 177 45.50 -1.35 14.38
N ALA A 178 45.39 -0.42 15.33
CA ALA A 178 46.55 0.22 15.95
C ALA A 178 47.46 -0.78 16.67
N THR A 179 46.88 -1.78 17.35
CA THR A 179 47.63 -2.83 18.06
C THR A 179 48.43 -3.71 17.09
N ALA A 180 47.77 -4.22 16.05
CA ALA A 180 48.43 -5.03 15.03
C ALA A 180 49.46 -4.22 14.22
N ALA A 181 49.15 -2.97 13.88
CA ALA A 181 50.08 -2.06 13.24
C ALA A 181 51.34 -1.83 14.10
N ASN A 182 51.19 -1.64 15.41
CA ASN A 182 52.33 -1.50 16.32
C ASN A 182 53.24 -2.75 16.33
N ALA A 183 52.68 -3.95 16.19
CA ALA A 183 53.49 -5.17 16.05
C ALA A 183 54.24 -5.22 14.71
N LEU A 184 53.58 -4.87 13.61
CA LEU A 184 54.19 -4.81 12.27
C LEU A 184 55.27 -3.71 12.17
N LYS A 185 55.06 -2.55 12.82
CA LYS A 185 55.98 -1.40 12.78
C LYS A 185 57.38 -1.73 13.28
N ARG A 186 57.52 -2.71 14.18
CA ARG A 186 58.82 -3.18 14.71
C ARG A 186 59.74 -3.80 13.67
N PHE A 187 59.20 -4.19 12.51
CA PHE A 187 59.97 -4.75 11.41
C PHE A 187 60.48 -3.69 10.43
N ASN A 188 60.09 -2.43 10.59
CA ASN A 188 60.56 -1.34 9.75
C ASN A 188 62.08 -1.13 9.96
N SER A 189 62.83 -1.15 8.86
CA SER A 189 64.29 -1.05 8.83
C SER A 189 64.77 -0.41 7.52
N GLU A 190 66.07 -0.26 7.30
CA GLU A 190 66.60 0.26 6.04
C GLU A 190 66.21 -0.61 4.81
N ASN A 191 66.05 -1.93 5.02
CA ASN A 191 65.73 -2.89 3.96
C ASN A 191 64.27 -3.33 3.95
N VAL A 192 63.48 -2.95 4.97
CA VAL A 192 62.05 -3.30 5.09
C VAL A 192 61.28 -2.03 5.38
N ILE A 193 60.57 -1.52 4.39
CA ILE A 193 59.76 -0.30 4.53
C ILE A 193 58.29 -0.71 4.64
N ILE A 194 57.56 -0.17 5.61
CA ILE A 194 56.15 -0.48 5.83
C ILE A 194 55.32 0.79 5.77
N GLY A 195 54.20 0.75 5.05
CA GLY A 195 53.25 1.84 4.96
C GLY A 195 51.80 1.36 4.95
N VAL A 196 50.87 2.26 5.25
CA VAL A 196 49.44 1.98 5.18
C VAL A 196 49.00 1.93 3.71
N LYS A 197 48.26 0.88 3.34
CA LYS A 197 47.63 0.78 2.02
C LYS A 197 46.23 1.40 2.05
N SER A 198 45.40 0.93 2.97
CA SER A 198 43.99 1.33 3.19
C SER A 198 43.46 0.63 4.45
N TYR A 199 42.85 1.36 5.37
CA TYR A 199 42.21 0.82 6.59
C TYR A 199 43.01 -0.30 7.31
N LYS A 200 42.70 -1.57 7.06
CA LYS A 200 43.36 -2.77 7.65
C LYS A 200 44.42 -3.45 6.76
N ASP A 201 44.72 -2.86 5.60
CA ASP A 201 45.74 -3.29 4.65
C ASP A 201 47.01 -2.44 4.73
N PHE A 202 48.16 -3.09 4.59
CA PHE A 202 49.49 -2.49 4.61
C PHE A 202 50.30 -2.90 3.38
N LEU A 203 51.26 -2.07 3.00
CA LEU A 203 52.29 -2.39 2.02
C LEU A 203 53.64 -2.56 2.71
N VAL A 204 54.39 -3.58 2.30
CA VAL A 204 55.75 -3.82 2.74
C VAL A 204 56.66 -3.91 1.51
N PHE A 205 57.72 -3.10 1.51
CA PHE A 205 58.76 -3.16 0.47
C PHE A 205 60.04 -3.76 1.06
N PHE A 206 60.51 -4.85 0.46
CA PHE A 206 61.76 -5.52 0.80
C PHE A 206 62.85 -5.18 -0.22
N ARG A 207 63.91 -4.53 0.23
CA ARG A 207 65.04 -4.11 -0.60
C ARG A 207 66.14 -5.17 -0.59
N GLN A 208 66.44 -5.74 -1.76
CA GLN A 208 67.61 -6.61 -1.98
C GLN A 208 67.71 -7.80 -1.00
N MET A 209 66.59 -8.47 -0.75
CA MET A 209 66.52 -9.63 0.16
C MET A 209 66.21 -10.91 -0.60
N ALA A 210 66.78 -12.04 -0.17
CA ALA A 210 66.48 -13.34 -0.76
C ALA A 210 65.08 -13.83 -0.36
N LYS A 211 64.42 -14.62 -1.22
CA LYS A 211 63.07 -15.18 -0.97
C LYS A 211 62.93 -15.86 0.39
N LYS A 212 63.96 -16.60 0.82
CA LYS A 212 63.97 -17.28 2.13
C LYS A 212 63.90 -16.28 3.29
N GLU A 213 64.69 -15.21 3.23
CA GLU A 213 64.71 -14.17 4.27
C GLU A 213 63.38 -13.41 4.35
N ILE A 214 62.77 -13.11 3.19
CA ILE A 214 61.45 -12.48 3.14
C ILE A 214 60.38 -13.38 3.77
N ASN A 215 60.36 -14.67 3.43
CA ASN A 215 59.42 -15.61 4.03
C ASN A 215 59.61 -15.75 5.56
N ASP A 216 60.87 -15.75 6.03
CA ASP A 216 61.18 -15.77 7.46
C ASP A 216 60.69 -14.50 8.17
N ILE A 217 60.81 -13.32 7.54
CA ILE A 217 60.27 -12.06 8.07
C ILE A 217 58.74 -12.08 8.09
N ILE A 218 58.09 -12.51 7.01
CA ILE A 218 56.63 -12.62 6.94
C ILE A 218 56.12 -13.55 8.06
N LYS A 219 56.78 -14.67 8.30
CA LYS A 219 56.42 -15.58 9.40
C LYS A 219 56.60 -14.91 10.77
N LYS A 220 57.68 -14.16 10.98
CA LYS A 220 57.87 -13.39 12.23
C LYS A 220 56.81 -12.30 12.40
N MET A 221 56.40 -11.62 11.32
CA MET A 221 55.31 -10.65 11.33
C MET A 221 53.99 -11.33 11.73
N TYR A 222 53.70 -12.50 11.17
CA TYR A 222 52.53 -13.32 11.52
C TYR A 222 52.53 -13.72 13.00
N ASP A 223 53.66 -14.21 13.50
CA ASP A 223 53.82 -14.60 14.91
C ASP A 223 53.69 -13.39 15.86
N ALA A 224 54.14 -12.21 15.44
CA ALA A 224 54.02 -11.00 16.24
C ALA A 224 52.57 -10.52 16.33
N VAL A 225 51.83 -10.54 15.22
CA VAL A 225 50.42 -10.13 15.19
C VAL A 225 49.53 -11.14 15.94
N SER A 226 49.77 -12.45 15.79
CA SER A 226 49.02 -13.50 16.52
C SER A 226 49.28 -13.56 18.02
N ARG A 227 50.32 -12.89 18.51
CA ARG A 227 50.58 -12.74 19.95
C ARG A 227 50.07 -11.41 20.51
N CYS A 228 49.51 -10.53 19.68
CA CYS A 228 48.92 -9.29 20.15
C CYS A 228 47.76 -9.57 21.11
N ARG A 229 47.65 -8.73 22.13
CA ARG A 229 46.55 -8.72 23.09
C ARG A 229 46.00 -7.31 23.13
N LEU A 230 44.67 -7.20 23.13
CA LEU A 230 44.01 -5.90 23.26
C LEU A 230 44.10 -5.45 24.71
N THR A 231 44.34 -4.17 24.91
CA THR A 231 44.34 -3.55 26.23
C THR A 231 43.32 -2.43 26.29
N ASP A 232 42.65 -2.26 27.42
CA ASP A 232 41.82 -1.07 27.66
C ASP A 232 42.69 0.18 27.85
N GLU A 233 42.05 1.33 28.06
CA GLU A 233 42.71 2.62 28.30
C GLU A 233 43.56 2.66 29.58
N PHE A 234 43.40 1.67 30.46
CA PHE A 234 44.16 1.50 31.70
C PHE A 234 45.25 0.43 31.59
N GLY A 235 45.43 -0.20 30.42
CA GLY A 235 46.44 -1.22 30.16
C GLY A 235 46.04 -2.64 30.60
N ASN A 236 44.79 -2.87 31.00
CA ASN A 236 44.31 -4.21 31.34
C ASN A 236 44.03 -5.00 30.08
N THR A 237 44.43 -6.28 30.04
CA THR A 237 44.16 -7.16 28.90
C THR A 237 42.66 -7.44 28.79
N ILE A 238 42.10 -7.20 27.61
CA ILE A 238 40.72 -7.54 27.28
C ILE A 238 40.69 -9.02 26.87
N GLU A 239 39.96 -9.84 27.62
CA GLU A 239 39.75 -11.25 27.27
C GLU A 239 38.74 -11.36 26.12
N THR A 240 39.21 -11.86 24.97
CA THR A 240 38.37 -12.21 23.81
C THR A 240 38.26 -13.73 23.71
N ARG A 241 37.10 -14.25 23.33
CA ARG A 241 36.89 -15.71 23.10
C ARG A 241 37.45 -16.15 21.75
N SER A 242 37.61 -15.21 20.81
CA SER A 242 38.11 -15.45 19.46
C SER A 242 39.63 -15.67 19.37
N GLU A 243 40.06 -16.39 18.32
CA GLU A 243 41.47 -16.53 17.91
C GLU A 243 42.16 -15.16 17.73
N ALA A 244 43.47 -15.12 17.96
CA ALA A 244 44.25 -13.89 17.83
C ALA A 244 44.28 -13.33 16.39
N PHE A 245 44.56 -12.02 16.27
CA PHE A 245 44.77 -11.39 14.96
C PHE A 245 45.83 -12.14 14.16
N THR A 246 45.60 -12.39 12.88
CA THR A 246 46.61 -12.96 11.99
C THR A 246 46.86 -12.04 10.82
N ILE A 247 47.87 -12.32 10.00
CA ILE A 247 48.07 -11.63 8.73
C ILE A 247 48.05 -12.60 7.56
N THR A 248 47.58 -12.12 6.43
CA THR A 248 47.75 -12.80 5.13
C THR A 248 48.57 -11.89 4.23
N VAL A 249 49.53 -12.47 3.49
CA VAL A 249 50.51 -11.70 2.72
C VAL A 249 50.60 -12.16 1.26
N GLY A 250 50.30 -11.28 0.32
CA GLY A 250 50.60 -11.48 -1.10
C GLY A 250 51.86 -10.73 -1.48
N TYR A 251 52.73 -11.27 -2.33
CA TYR A 251 53.93 -10.55 -2.75
C TYR A 251 54.35 -10.83 -4.20
N CYS A 252 55.09 -9.89 -4.80
CA CYS A 252 55.64 -10.01 -6.14
C CYS A 252 57.05 -9.40 -6.25
N TRP A 253 57.78 -9.81 -7.29
CA TRP A 253 59.17 -9.44 -7.53
C TRP A 253 59.32 -8.36 -8.61
N TYR A 254 60.21 -7.41 -8.36
CA TYR A 254 60.72 -6.47 -9.35
C TYR A 254 62.21 -6.77 -9.64
N PRO A 255 62.66 -6.69 -10.92
CA PRO A 255 61.86 -6.40 -12.12
C PRO A 255 61.27 -7.64 -12.80
N THR A 256 61.42 -8.85 -12.23
CA THR A 256 61.11 -10.11 -12.92
C THR A 256 59.62 -10.36 -13.16
N GLN A 257 58.74 -9.87 -12.29
CA GLN A 257 57.29 -10.03 -12.42
C GLN A 257 56.58 -8.70 -12.69
N ALA A 258 57.08 -7.59 -12.14
CA ALA A 258 56.51 -6.24 -12.32
C ALA A 258 57.57 -5.25 -12.83
N ALA A 259 57.18 -4.35 -13.74
CA ALA A 259 58.06 -3.33 -14.31
C ALA A 259 57.89 -1.92 -13.69
N THR A 260 56.81 -1.68 -12.95
CA THR A 260 56.52 -0.39 -12.30
C THR A 260 56.03 -0.60 -10.88
N ILE A 261 56.11 0.44 -10.04
CA ILE A 261 55.58 0.39 -8.67
C ILE A 261 54.07 0.10 -8.64
N ASP A 262 53.33 0.62 -9.62
CA ASP A 262 51.88 0.40 -9.73
C ASP A 262 51.58 -1.07 -10.07
N MET A 263 52.37 -1.68 -10.96
CA MET A 263 52.30 -3.13 -11.23
C MET A 263 52.66 -3.94 -9.98
N MET A 264 53.70 -3.55 -9.24
CA MET A 264 54.11 -4.25 -8.02
C MET A 264 52.99 -4.26 -6.98
N ILE A 265 52.34 -3.13 -6.74
CA ILE A 265 51.21 -3.03 -5.79
C ILE A 265 50.05 -3.91 -6.28
N ASN A 266 49.69 -3.81 -7.55
CA ASN A 266 48.57 -4.57 -8.11
C ASN A 266 48.81 -6.10 -8.08
N TYR A 267 50.02 -6.56 -8.40
CA TYR A 267 50.37 -7.97 -8.39
C TYR A 267 50.54 -8.53 -6.97
N ALA A 268 51.05 -7.74 -6.03
CA ALA A 268 51.06 -8.10 -4.61
C ALA A 268 49.63 -8.21 -4.05
N ASP A 269 48.73 -7.29 -4.41
CA ASP A 269 47.31 -7.35 -4.05
C ASP A 269 46.61 -8.57 -4.65
N PHE A 270 46.88 -8.92 -5.91
CA PHE A 270 46.34 -10.14 -6.52
C PHE A 270 46.83 -11.41 -5.79
N ALA A 271 48.13 -11.47 -5.48
CA ALA A 271 48.68 -12.58 -4.72
C ALA A 271 48.04 -12.70 -3.34
N LEU A 272 47.70 -11.56 -2.71
CA LEU A 272 47.02 -11.49 -1.42
C LEU A 272 45.59 -12.02 -1.53
N PHE A 273 44.85 -11.62 -2.58
CA PHE A 273 43.53 -12.15 -2.90
C PHE A 273 43.55 -13.69 -3.01
N ARG A 274 44.52 -14.24 -3.76
CA ARG A 274 44.70 -15.70 -3.89
C ARG A 274 45.11 -16.37 -2.58
N ALA A 275 45.97 -15.73 -1.79
CA ALA A 275 46.38 -16.24 -0.48
C ALA A 275 45.19 -16.38 0.47
N LYS A 276 44.28 -15.39 0.48
CA LYS A 276 43.03 -15.43 1.26
C LYS A 276 42.11 -16.55 0.79
N ALA A 277 41.88 -16.68 -0.52
CA ALA A 277 41.04 -17.72 -1.09
C ALA A 277 41.52 -19.14 -0.76
N LEU A 278 42.83 -19.33 -0.62
CA LEU A 278 43.46 -20.63 -0.34
C LEU A 278 43.81 -20.84 1.13
N GLY A 279 43.45 -19.92 2.02
CA GLY A 279 43.78 -20.00 3.45
C GLY A 279 45.28 -20.05 3.76
N SER A 280 46.13 -19.52 2.87
CA SER A 280 47.58 -19.55 3.01
C SER A 280 48.08 -18.31 3.76
N ILE A 281 49.11 -18.46 4.60
CA ILE A 281 49.74 -17.30 5.30
C ILE A 281 50.31 -16.31 4.29
N ASN A 282 50.99 -16.82 3.27
CA ASN A 282 51.51 -16.00 2.19
C ASN A 282 51.46 -16.67 0.82
N ARG A 283 51.52 -15.86 -0.24
CA ARG A 283 51.58 -16.33 -1.62
C ARG A 283 52.39 -15.39 -2.49
N GLU A 284 53.17 -15.96 -3.40
CA GLU A 284 53.85 -15.21 -4.47
C GLU A 284 52.90 -15.04 -5.66
N PHE A 285 53.02 -13.91 -6.37
CA PHE A 285 52.30 -13.66 -7.60
C PHE A 285 52.57 -14.73 -8.67
N SER A 286 51.51 -15.17 -9.34
CA SER A 286 51.55 -16.09 -10.49
C SER A 286 50.83 -15.45 -11.68
N ALA A 287 51.53 -15.30 -12.81
CA ALA A 287 50.96 -14.73 -14.02
C ALA A 287 49.85 -15.62 -14.62
N GLU A 288 49.98 -16.94 -14.50
CA GLU A 288 48.98 -17.92 -14.95
C GLU A 288 47.67 -17.81 -14.14
N GLU A 289 47.79 -17.70 -12.82
CA GLU A 289 46.63 -17.46 -11.95
C GLU A 289 46.01 -16.09 -12.24
N TYR A 290 46.83 -15.07 -12.50
CA TYR A 290 46.35 -13.72 -12.79
C TYR A 290 45.45 -13.66 -14.02
N VAL A 291 45.83 -14.36 -15.09
CA VAL A 291 45.01 -14.43 -16.32
C VAL A 291 43.70 -15.18 -16.04
N THR A 292 43.76 -16.29 -15.30
CA THR A 292 42.60 -17.14 -15.03
C THR A 292 41.58 -16.49 -14.09
N GLU A 293 42.05 -15.71 -13.10
CA GLU A 293 41.24 -15.18 -12.00
C GLU A 293 41.06 -13.66 -12.07
N CYS A 294 41.44 -13.03 -13.19
CA CYS A 294 41.42 -11.57 -13.36
C CYS A 294 40.05 -10.96 -13.09
N ASN A 295 38.96 -11.62 -13.51
CA ASN A 295 37.59 -11.16 -13.31
C ASN A 295 37.21 -11.19 -11.82
N SER A 296 37.39 -12.34 -11.15
CA SER A 296 37.08 -12.48 -9.72
C SER A 296 37.90 -11.52 -8.85
N TYR A 297 39.18 -11.31 -9.19
CA TYR A 297 40.01 -10.31 -8.52
C TYR A 297 39.51 -8.87 -8.74
N SER A 298 39.10 -8.54 -9.97
CA SER A 298 38.56 -7.21 -10.29
C SER A 298 37.25 -6.94 -9.54
N ASP A 299 36.37 -7.94 -9.48
CA ASP A 299 35.12 -7.92 -8.73
C ASP A 299 35.38 -7.73 -7.23
N SER A 300 36.31 -8.49 -6.64
CA SER A 300 36.72 -8.37 -5.24
C SER A 300 37.26 -6.97 -4.91
N LYS A 301 38.09 -6.42 -5.80
CA LYS A 301 38.71 -5.10 -5.64
C LYS A 301 37.66 -3.98 -5.71
N LEU A 302 36.74 -4.07 -6.66
CA LEU A 302 35.60 -3.16 -6.78
C LEU A 302 34.76 -3.17 -5.50
N LEU A 303 34.38 -4.36 -5.03
CA LEU A 303 33.57 -4.52 -3.82
C LEU A 303 34.28 -3.95 -2.58
N THR A 304 35.58 -4.23 -2.43
CA THR A 304 36.38 -3.72 -1.31
C THR A 304 36.44 -2.20 -1.32
N SER A 305 36.67 -1.56 -2.47
CA SER A 305 36.65 -0.10 -2.57
C SER A 305 35.27 0.48 -2.27
N LEU A 306 34.19 -0.16 -2.71
CA LEU A 306 32.84 0.31 -2.39
C LEU A 306 32.55 0.28 -0.89
N ILE A 307 32.95 -0.78 -0.19
CA ILE A 307 32.76 -0.96 1.25
C ILE A 307 33.69 -0.05 2.07
N ASP A 308 35.00 -0.10 1.82
CA ASP A 308 35.99 0.61 2.63
C ASP A 308 35.89 2.13 2.47
N ASP A 309 35.62 2.62 1.25
CA ASP A 309 35.45 4.06 0.99
C ASP A 309 34.00 4.52 1.18
N ASN A 310 33.09 3.62 1.55
CA ASN A 310 31.64 3.84 1.62
C ASN A 310 31.08 4.57 0.38
N ASN A 311 31.45 4.10 -0.82
CA ASN A 311 31.11 4.70 -2.10
C ASN A 311 29.71 4.26 -2.61
N PHE A 312 28.76 4.16 -1.70
CA PHE A 312 27.35 3.92 -1.99
C PHE A 312 26.59 5.24 -2.02
N SER A 313 25.81 5.44 -3.08
CA SER A 313 24.82 6.51 -3.12
C SER A 313 23.43 5.91 -3.16
N TYR A 314 22.42 6.71 -2.82
CA TYR A 314 21.03 6.24 -2.78
C TYR A 314 20.16 7.21 -3.59
N CYS A 315 19.24 6.63 -4.34
CA CYS A 315 18.09 7.34 -4.88
C CYS A 315 16.85 6.95 -4.07
N PHE A 316 15.88 7.84 -4.01
CA PHE A 316 14.62 7.61 -3.33
C PHE A 316 13.51 7.63 -4.37
N GLN A 317 12.66 6.61 -4.36
CA GLN A 317 11.48 6.57 -5.22
C GLN A 317 10.22 6.77 -4.37
N PRO A 318 9.37 7.75 -4.70
CA PRO A 318 8.11 7.95 -3.99
C PRO A 318 7.15 6.76 -4.14
N ILE A 319 6.59 6.34 -3.02
CA ILE A 319 5.45 5.44 -2.90
C ILE A 319 4.24 6.31 -2.57
N VAL A 320 3.21 6.23 -3.40
CA VAL A 320 2.11 7.20 -3.40
C VAL A 320 0.85 6.55 -2.87
N SER A 321 0.15 7.26 -1.98
CA SER A 321 -1.22 6.96 -1.58
C SER A 321 -2.10 6.92 -2.80
N THR A 322 -2.78 5.79 -3.01
CA THR A 322 -3.73 5.73 -4.11
C THR A 322 -4.82 6.76 -3.93
N VAL A 323 -5.30 7.01 -2.70
CA VAL A 323 -6.47 7.83 -2.35
C VAL A 323 -6.43 9.25 -2.91
N ASP A 324 -5.33 9.96 -2.69
CA ASP A 324 -5.23 11.40 -2.94
C ASP A 324 -4.01 11.81 -3.75
N GLY A 325 -3.14 10.85 -4.10
CA GLY A 325 -1.88 11.09 -4.77
C GLY A 325 -0.80 11.66 -3.85
N SER A 326 -1.01 11.70 -2.53
CA SER A 326 0.03 12.16 -1.60
C SER A 326 1.15 11.13 -1.48
N VAL A 327 2.40 11.59 -1.38
CA VAL A 327 3.54 10.69 -1.14
C VAL A 327 3.38 10.11 0.27
N TYR A 328 3.29 8.79 0.39
CA TYR A 328 3.19 8.07 1.67
C TYR A 328 4.57 7.71 2.22
N ALA A 329 5.45 7.26 1.32
CA ALA A 329 6.75 6.73 1.67
C ALA A 329 7.77 6.93 0.55
N TYR A 330 9.02 6.57 0.84
CA TYR A 330 10.10 6.49 -0.16
C TYR A 330 10.81 5.15 -0.06
N GLU A 331 11.04 4.50 -1.20
CA GLU A 331 11.95 3.36 -1.27
C GLU A 331 13.39 3.83 -1.50
N ALA A 332 14.30 3.39 -0.63
CA ALA A 332 15.71 3.69 -0.71
C ALA A 332 16.42 2.68 -1.63
N LEU A 333 16.84 3.16 -2.80
CA LEU A 333 17.44 2.34 -3.84
C LEU A 333 18.94 2.61 -3.96
N MET A 334 19.75 1.60 -3.61
CA MET A 334 21.20 1.67 -3.71
C MET A 334 21.67 1.95 -5.14
N ARG A 335 22.70 2.79 -5.26
CA ARG A 335 23.39 3.18 -6.50
C ARG A 335 24.90 3.11 -6.25
N PRO A 336 25.53 1.93 -6.41
CA PRO A 336 26.96 1.80 -6.27
C PRO A 336 27.67 2.50 -7.44
N LYS A 337 28.79 3.15 -7.17
CA LYS A 337 29.51 3.92 -8.18
C LYS A 337 30.10 2.99 -9.26
N GLY A 338 29.67 3.16 -10.51
CA GLY A 338 30.26 2.49 -11.67
C GLY A 338 29.80 1.05 -11.92
N SER A 339 28.75 0.57 -11.26
CA SER A 339 28.21 -0.80 -11.45
C SER A 339 26.72 -0.87 -11.12
N SER A 340 26.03 -1.96 -11.49
CA SER A 340 24.63 -2.17 -11.11
C SER A 340 24.52 -2.72 -9.67
N PRO A 341 23.45 -2.40 -8.92
CA PRO A 341 23.22 -2.99 -7.60
C PRO A 341 23.17 -4.51 -7.63
N LEU A 342 22.56 -5.11 -8.66
CA LEU A 342 22.46 -6.56 -8.81
C LEU A 342 23.84 -7.22 -8.98
N ASP A 343 24.74 -6.60 -9.76
CA ASP A 343 26.11 -7.10 -9.91
C ASP A 343 26.86 -7.04 -8.59
N ILE A 344 26.74 -5.93 -7.85
CA ILE A 344 27.39 -5.79 -6.55
C ILE A 344 26.84 -6.78 -5.53
N LEU A 345 25.53 -7.02 -5.49
CA LEU A 345 24.94 -8.04 -4.61
C LEU A 345 25.39 -9.46 -4.99
N ARG A 346 25.49 -9.78 -6.28
CA ARG A 346 26.05 -11.06 -6.76
C ARG A 346 27.50 -11.22 -6.31
N ILE A 347 28.34 -10.23 -6.58
CA ILE A 347 29.77 -10.23 -6.21
C ILE A 347 29.91 -10.33 -4.68
N ALA A 348 29.11 -9.58 -3.91
CA ALA A 348 29.10 -9.62 -2.46
C ALA A 348 28.70 -11.01 -1.93
N ARG A 349 27.75 -11.70 -2.57
CA ARG A 349 27.38 -13.07 -2.21
C ARG A 349 28.56 -14.03 -2.43
N GLU A 350 29.18 -13.98 -3.61
CA GLU A 350 30.34 -14.81 -3.96
C GLU A 350 31.53 -14.59 -3.01
N HIS A 351 31.67 -13.40 -2.44
CA HIS A 351 32.75 -13.02 -1.54
C HIS A 351 32.38 -13.03 -0.04
N GLY A 352 31.16 -13.43 0.33
CA GLY A 352 30.70 -13.47 1.73
C GLY A 352 30.61 -12.10 2.40
N LYS A 353 30.17 -11.09 1.65
CA LYS A 353 30.15 -9.65 2.01
C LYS A 353 28.77 -9.01 1.99
N LEU A 354 27.70 -9.80 1.88
CA LEU A 354 26.33 -9.29 1.91
C LEU A 354 26.00 -8.57 3.22
N TYR A 355 26.51 -9.06 4.36
CA TYR A 355 26.34 -8.41 5.67
C TYR A 355 26.89 -6.98 5.70
N ASP A 356 28.09 -6.78 5.12
CA ASP A 356 28.73 -5.47 5.07
C ASP A 356 27.89 -4.48 4.24
N ILE A 357 27.30 -4.96 3.13
CA ILE A 357 26.40 -4.16 2.29
C ILE A 357 25.10 -3.81 3.03
N GLU A 358 24.55 -4.76 3.76
CA GLU A 358 23.31 -4.54 4.53
C GLU A 358 23.54 -3.51 5.64
N ARG A 359 24.58 -3.69 6.47
CA ARG A 359 24.92 -2.73 7.53
C ARG A 359 25.15 -1.32 6.98
N LEU A 360 25.96 -1.19 5.92
CA LEU A 360 26.22 0.11 5.29
C LEU A 360 24.94 0.72 4.70
N THR A 361 24.03 -0.10 4.17
CA THR A 361 22.75 0.39 3.64
C THR A 361 21.88 1.00 4.71
N PHE A 362 21.70 0.32 5.84
CA PHE A 362 20.98 0.89 6.98
C PHE A 362 21.64 2.17 7.49
N GLU A 363 22.96 2.15 7.72
CA GLU A 363 23.72 3.32 8.21
C GLU A 363 23.60 4.53 7.29
N ASN A 364 23.79 4.32 5.98
CA ASN A 364 23.77 5.39 4.99
C ASN A 364 22.37 5.97 4.80
N VAL A 365 21.34 5.12 4.70
CA VAL A 365 19.96 5.60 4.53
C VAL A 365 19.51 6.38 5.76
N LEU A 366 19.76 5.86 6.97
CA LEU A 366 19.43 6.56 8.22
C LEU A 366 20.18 7.89 8.38
N ASP A 367 21.47 7.93 8.03
CA ASP A 367 22.25 9.18 8.03
C ASP A 367 21.68 10.21 7.03
N ILE A 368 21.30 9.77 5.83
CA ILE A 368 20.67 10.63 4.82
C ILE A 368 19.33 11.17 5.34
N VAL A 369 18.46 10.33 5.89
CA VAL A 369 17.15 10.74 6.42
C VAL A 369 17.34 11.70 7.61
N SER A 370 18.25 11.39 8.52
CA SER A 370 18.57 12.22 9.68
C SER A 370 19.01 13.64 9.28
N LYS A 371 19.90 13.74 8.29
CA LYS A 371 20.39 15.03 7.77
C LYS A 371 19.35 15.82 6.98
N ASN A 372 18.29 15.16 6.51
CA ASN A 372 17.26 15.75 5.65
C ASN A 372 15.84 15.63 6.24
N ARG A 373 15.72 15.61 7.57
CA ARG A 373 14.46 15.46 8.32
C ARG A 373 13.30 16.29 7.79
N SER A 374 13.51 17.56 7.47
CA SER A 374 12.46 18.45 6.97
C SER A 374 11.90 18.05 5.61
N ARG A 375 12.70 17.36 4.78
CA ARG A 375 12.26 16.88 3.45
C ARG A 375 11.52 15.57 3.52
N PHE A 376 11.94 14.67 4.41
CA PHE A 376 11.27 13.38 4.62
C PHE A 376 10.04 13.50 5.52
N GLY A 377 10.01 14.45 6.44
CA GLY A 377 8.91 14.63 7.39
C GLY A 377 8.64 13.37 8.20
N GLU A 378 7.38 12.95 8.25
CA GLU A 378 6.91 11.71 8.89
C GLU A 378 6.67 10.56 7.89
N LYS A 379 7.11 10.72 6.63
CA LYS A 379 6.92 9.72 5.59
C LYS A 379 7.72 8.46 5.90
N LYS A 380 7.18 7.30 5.50
CA LYS A 380 7.85 6.02 5.72
C LYS A 380 9.06 5.85 4.79
N ILE A 381 10.04 5.06 5.19
CA ILE A 381 11.27 4.78 4.43
C ILE A 381 11.42 3.27 4.28
N PHE A 382 11.28 2.79 3.06
CA PHE A 382 11.43 1.39 2.71
C PHE A 382 12.91 1.08 2.45
N ILE A 383 13.43 0.04 3.11
CA ILE A 383 14.81 -0.43 3.00
C ILE A 383 14.80 -1.94 2.74
N ASN A 384 15.42 -2.34 1.64
CA ASN A 384 15.66 -3.73 1.27
C ASN A 384 16.64 -4.39 2.26
N SER A 385 16.24 -5.54 2.83
CA SER A 385 17.07 -6.39 3.70
C SER A 385 17.36 -7.73 3.03
N VAL A 386 18.55 -8.30 3.28
CA VAL A 386 18.97 -9.57 2.68
C VAL A 386 18.76 -10.69 3.72
N PRO A 387 17.76 -11.57 3.54
CA PRO A 387 17.34 -12.53 4.58
C PRO A 387 18.48 -13.39 5.16
N ASP A 388 19.37 -13.90 4.32
CA ASP A 388 20.44 -14.79 4.78
C ASP A 388 21.58 -14.07 5.55
N HIS A 389 21.64 -12.73 5.47
CA HIS A 389 22.76 -11.92 5.96
C HIS A 389 22.29 -10.68 6.71
N MET A 390 21.14 -10.80 7.38
CA MET A 390 20.49 -9.71 8.08
C MET A 390 21.37 -9.00 9.11
N ILE A 391 21.08 -7.72 9.30
CA ILE A 391 21.69 -6.93 10.38
C ILE A 391 21.49 -7.64 11.74
N THR A 392 22.56 -7.71 12.53
CA THR A 392 22.48 -8.33 13.85
C THR A 392 21.67 -7.47 14.81
N GLU A 393 21.09 -8.10 15.84
CA GLU A 393 20.39 -7.38 16.91
C GLU A 393 21.29 -6.31 17.56
N TYR A 394 22.57 -6.62 17.76
CA TYR A 394 23.54 -5.69 18.30
C TYR A 394 23.71 -4.44 17.40
N ASP A 395 23.97 -4.63 16.11
CA ASP A 395 24.16 -3.49 15.19
C ASP A 395 22.86 -2.71 14.99
N PHE A 396 21.70 -3.39 14.97
CA PHE A 396 20.40 -2.71 14.89
C PHE A 396 20.15 -1.84 16.13
N ASN A 397 20.41 -2.35 17.34
CA ASN A 397 20.26 -1.58 18.57
C ASN A 397 21.19 -0.37 18.60
N ARG A 398 22.43 -0.48 18.11
CA ARG A 398 23.35 0.65 17.94
C ARG A 398 22.79 1.72 16.99
N LEU A 399 22.14 1.30 15.91
CA LEU A 399 21.43 2.23 15.04
C LEU A 399 20.25 2.89 15.77
N CYS A 400 19.52 2.15 16.61
CA CYS A 400 18.41 2.69 17.39
C CYS A 400 18.88 3.72 18.42
N GLU A 401 20.02 3.49 19.07
CA GLU A 401 20.62 4.48 19.98
C GLU A 401 20.98 5.78 19.24
N LYS A 402 21.47 5.68 18.01
CA LYS A 402 21.90 6.82 17.21
C LYS A 402 20.76 7.55 16.49
N TYR A 403 19.73 6.81 16.06
CA TYR A 403 18.68 7.28 15.15
C TYR A 403 17.26 6.95 15.64
N GLY A 404 17.04 6.75 16.94
CA GLY A 404 15.79 6.23 17.53
C GLY A 404 14.53 6.95 17.03
N ASP A 405 14.58 8.27 16.92
CA ASP A 405 13.48 9.10 16.43
C ASP A 405 13.11 8.88 14.94
N ILE A 406 13.94 8.15 14.17
CA ILE A 406 13.70 7.78 12.75
C ILE A 406 13.17 6.35 12.67
N MET A 407 13.46 5.50 13.65
CA MET A 407 13.10 4.07 13.60
C MET A 407 11.61 3.82 13.31
N PRO A 408 10.64 4.57 13.89
CA PRO A 408 9.23 4.39 13.55
C PRO A 408 8.87 4.71 12.08
N GLN A 409 9.75 5.36 11.33
CA GLN A 409 9.56 5.63 9.90
C GLN A 409 9.99 4.45 9.02
N LEU A 410 10.82 3.53 9.52
CA LEU A 410 11.37 2.45 8.72
C LEU A 410 10.33 1.38 8.39
N VAL A 411 10.41 0.89 7.15
CA VAL A 411 9.73 -0.31 6.67
C VAL A 411 10.82 -1.22 6.10
N ILE A 412 11.01 -2.39 6.71
CA ILE A 412 12.03 -3.35 6.26
C ILE A 412 11.39 -4.29 5.24
N GLU A 413 11.96 -4.35 4.04
CA GLU A 413 11.49 -5.18 2.94
C GLU A 413 12.26 -6.51 2.89
N PHE A 414 11.52 -7.61 2.79
CA PHE A 414 12.05 -8.95 2.59
C PHE A 414 11.53 -9.54 1.29
N THR A 415 12.40 -10.17 0.51
CA THR A 415 11.97 -10.90 -0.69
C THR A 415 11.21 -12.18 -0.31
N GLU A 416 10.29 -12.60 -1.18
CA GLU A 416 9.44 -13.79 -0.98
C GLU A 416 10.21 -15.10 -0.74
N GLN A 417 11.44 -15.21 -1.26
CA GLN A 417 12.27 -16.44 -1.22
C GLN A 417 13.23 -16.53 -0.03
N ALA A 418 13.00 -15.76 1.03
CA ALA A 418 13.78 -15.84 2.25
C ALA A 418 13.72 -17.25 2.88
N ASP A 419 14.78 -18.05 2.78
CA ASP A 419 14.93 -19.37 3.43
C ASP A 419 15.19 -19.23 4.95
N LEU A 420 14.24 -18.60 5.65
CA LEU A 420 14.32 -18.35 7.07
C LEU A 420 13.47 -19.35 7.86
N THR A 421 14.03 -19.85 8.96
CA THR A 421 13.26 -20.64 9.92
C THR A 421 12.25 -19.76 10.65
N ASP A 422 11.08 -20.32 10.99
CA ASP A 422 10.01 -19.58 11.71
C ASP A 422 10.52 -18.91 13.00
N GLU A 423 11.48 -19.53 13.71
CA GLU A 423 12.11 -18.95 14.90
C GLU A 423 12.92 -17.67 14.61
N LYS A 424 13.67 -17.63 13.50
CA LYS A 424 14.44 -16.44 13.11
C LYS A 424 13.48 -15.31 12.73
N ILE A 425 12.47 -15.62 11.93
CA ILE A 425 11.43 -14.67 11.51
C ILE A 425 10.75 -14.05 12.74
N ALA A 426 10.35 -14.86 13.72
CA ALA A 426 9.68 -14.37 14.93
C ALA A 426 10.56 -13.41 15.75
N LYS A 427 11.85 -13.72 15.92
CA LYS A 427 12.80 -12.87 16.67
C LYS A 427 13.03 -11.53 15.97
N LEU A 428 13.22 -11.55 14.65
CA LEU A 428 13.45 -10.34 13.87
C LEU A 428 12.20 -9.46 13.83
N ARG A 429 11.04 -10.06 13.66
CA ARG A 429 9.77 -9.36 13.77
C ARG A 429 9.63 -8.68 15.13
N GLN A 430 9.97 -9.37 16.21
CA GLN A 430 9.94 -8.80 17.55
C GLN A 430 10.92 -7.62 17.69
N LEU A 431 12.15 -7.76 17.17
CA LEU A 431 13.18 -6.72 17.19
C LEU A 431 12.75 -5.44 16.44
N PHE A 432 12.17 -5.58 15.24
CA PHE A 432 11.74 -4.42 14.45
C PHE A 432 10.49 -3.78 15.05
N LYS A 433 9.49 -4.57 15.45
CA LYS A 433 8.25 -4.04 16.04
C LYS A 433 8.48 -3.37 17.40
N SER A 434 9.43 -3.83 18.21
CA SER A 434 9.74 -3.17 19.50
C SER A 434 10.27 -1.75 19.34
N HIS A 435 10.80 -1.41 18.16
CA HIS A 435 11.28 -0.08 17.80
C HIS A 435 10.32 0.70 16.88
N GLY A 436 9.09 0.21 16.71
CA GLY A 436 8.04 0.86 15.89
C GLY A 436 8.24 0.75 14.38
N CYS A 437 9.18 -0.09 13.92
CA CYS A 437 9.39 -0.34 12.50
C CYS A 437 8.28 -1.24 11.94
N MET A 438 7.97 -1.06 10.65
CA MET A 438 7.04 -1.91 9.91
C MET A 438 7.80 -2.92 9.06
N ILE A 439 7.10 -3.96 8.60
CA ILE A 439 7.66 -5.00 7.74
C ILE A 439 6.86 -5.09 6.44
N ALA A 440 7.56 -5.27 5.33
CA ALA A 440 7.00 -5.51 4.01
C ALA A 440 7.53 -6.81 3.39
N ILE A 441 6.70 -7.46 2.58
CA ILE A 441 7.14 -8.53 1.67
C ILE A 441 7.20 -7.98 0.24
N ASP A 442 8.32 -8.24 -0.43
CA ASP A 442 8.62 -7.79 -1.78
C ASP A 442 8.47 -8.90 -2.83
N ASP A 443 8.30 -8.50 -4.10
CA ASP A 443 8.15 -9.37 -5.28
C ASP A 443 7.02 -10.42 -5.20
N TYR A 444 5.95 -10.15 -4.44
CA TYR A 444 4.88 -11.13 -4.20
C TYR A 444 4.14 -11.48 -5.50
N GLY A 445 4.15 -12.77 -5.85
CA GLY A 445 3.41 -13.31 -6.98
C GLY A 445 4.20 -13.41 -8.31
N SER A 446 5.51 -13.20 -8.27
CA SER A 446 6.46 -13.42 -9.37
C SER A 446 6.69 -14.91 -9.74
N GLY A 447 6.34 -15.86 -8.85
CA GLY A 447 6.44 -17.32 -9.03
C GLY A 447 6.04 -18.09 -7.76
N TYR A 448 5.70 -19.39 -7.85
CA TYR A 448 5.22 -20.30 -6.75
C TYR A 448 4.94 -19.60 -5.42
N SER A 449 3.83 -18.86 -5.35
CA SER A 449 3.58 -17.94 -4.24
C SER A 449 3.57 -18.70 -2.90
N ASN A 450 4.50 -18.38 -2.01
CA ASN A 450 4.61 -19.06 -0.73
C ASN A 450 3.75 -18.32 0.30
N THR A 451 2.44 -18.55 0.26
CA THR A 451 1.49 -18.01 1.25
C THR A 451 1.95 -18.26 2.70
N ALA A 452 2.77 -19.29 2.93
CA ALA A 452 3.40 -19.54 4.23
C ALA A 452 4.27 -18.37 4.71
N ALA A 453 5.02 -17.70 3.83
CA ALA A 453 5.84 -16.54 4.20
C ALA A 453 4.98 -15.37 4.71
N VAL A 454 3.86 -15.09 4.05
CA VAL A 454 2.92 -14.04 4.48
C VAL A 454 2.29 -14.39 5.83
N LEU A 455 1.94 -15.65 6.04
CA LEU A 455 1.34 -16.15 7.29
C LEU A 455 2.32 -16.15 8.47
N SER A 456 3.58 -16.54 8.24
CA SER A 456 4.63 -16.56 9.27
C SER A 456 5.13 -15.15 9.62
N LEU A 457 5.37 -14.29 8.62
CA LEU A 457 5.92 -12.95 8.84
C LEU A 457 4.86 -11.96 9.36
N GLN A 458 3.60 -12.12 8.93
CA GLN A 458 2.49 -11.18 9.20
C GLN A 458 2.89 -9.73 8.89
N PRO A 459 3.21 -9.43 7.61
CA PRO A 459 3.72 -8.12 7.22
C PRO A 459 2.65 -7.03 7.35
N ASP A 460 3.08 -5.79 7.47
CA ASP A 460 2.21 -4.62 7.44
C ASP A 460 1.89 -4.19 5.98
N VAL A 461 2.81 -4.48 5.05
CA VAL A 461 2.69 -4.16 3.62
C VAL A 461 3.04 -5.36 2.75
N LEU A 462 2.26 -5.60 1.70
CA LEU A 462 2.52 -6.60 0.67
C LEU A 462 2.74 -5.89 -0.67
N LYS A 463 3.94 -6.02 -1.23
CA LYS A 463 4.33 -5.40 -2.50
C LYS A 463 4.09 -6.40 -3.63
N ILE A 464 3.24 -6.02 -4.58
CA ILE A 464 2.83 -6.86 -5.70
C ILE A 464 3.80 -6.65 -6.84
N ASP A 465 4.45 -7.75 -7.26
CA ASP A 465 5.48 -7.72 -8.29
C ASP A 465 4.97 -7.09 -9.59
N ARG A 466 5.87 -6.36 -10.24
CA ARG A 466 5.63 -5.68 -11.52
C ARG A 466 5.09 -6.63 -12.59
N SER A 467 5.48 -7.91 -12.62
CA SER A 467 4.99 -8.84 -13.66
C SER A 467 3.47 -9.06 -13.60
N LEU A 468 2.85 -8.88 -12.43
CA LEU A 468 1.39 -8.95 -12.25
C LEU A 468 0.67 -7.64 -12.59
N ILE A 469 1.38 -6.52 -12.53
CA ILE A 469 0.85 -5.19 -12.84
C ILE A 469 0.99 -4.83 -14.33
N THR A 470 2.09 -5.26 -14.96
CA THR A 470 2.36 -4.98 -16.37
C THR A 470 1.24 -5.53 -17.26
N ASP A 471 0.67 -4.69 -18.12
CA ASP A 471 -0.47 -5.00 -19.02
C ASP A 471 -1.76 -5.46 -18.31
N ILE A 472 -1.93 -5.19 -17.01
CA ILE A 472 -3.10 -5.63 -16.24
C ILE A 472 -4.43 -5.10 -16.80
N ASN A 473 -4.40 -3.96 -17.50
CA ASN A 473 -5.56 -3.37 -18.16
C ASN A 473 -6.19 -4.23 -19.25
N THR A 474 -5.40 -5.07 -19.93
CA THR A 474 -5.90 -5.96 -20.99
C THR A 474 -6.05 -7.41 -20.53
N ASN A 475 -5.53 -7.76 -19.35
CA ASN A 475 -5.50 -9.13 -18.86
C ASN A 475 -6.45 -9.35 -17.67
N VAL A 476 -7.65 -9.83 -17.98
CA VAL A 476 -8.71 -10.10 -16.98
C VAL A 476 -8.27 -11.11 -15.91
N LYS A 477 -7.41 -12.09 -16.25
CA LYS A 477 -6.89 -13.05 -15.26
C LYS A 477 -5.99 -12.39 -14.22
N LYS A 478 -5.08 -11.50 -14.66
CA LYS A 478 -4.25 -10.69 -13.74
C LYS A 478 -5.13 -9.80 -12.85
N GLN A 479 -6.20 -9.23 -13.39
CA GLN A 479 -7.16 -8.44 -12.60
C GLN A 479 -7.84 -9.27 -11.51
N HIS A 480 -8.36 -10.47 -11.83
CA HIS A 480 -8.98 -11.35 -10.83
C HIS A 480 -7.98 -11.80 -9.77
N PHE A 481 -6.75 -12.14 -10.18
CA PHE A 481 -5.70 -12.53 -9.26
C PHE A 481 -5.33 -11.40 -8.28
N LEU A 482 -5.15 -10.18 -8.80
CA LEU A 482 -4.91 -9.00 -7.97
C LEU A 482 -6.07 -8.74 -6.98
N THR A 483 -7.33 -8.85 -7.43
CA THR A 483 -8.49 -8.73 -6.53
C THR A 483 -8.43 -9.74 -5.38
N GLY A 484 -8.13 -11.01 -5.68
CA GLY A 484 -8.01 -12.04 -4.65
C GLY A 484 -6.91 -11.74 -3.63
N ILE A 485 -5.77 -11.21 -4.07
CA ILE A 485 -4.68 -10.78 -3.18
C ILE A 485 -5.13 -9.60 -2.30
N ILE A 486 -5.79 -8.59 -2.89
CA ILE A 486 -6.29 -7.43 -2.17
C ILE A 486 -7.31 -7.84 -1.11
N ASP A 487 -8.24 -8.74 -1.44
CA ASP A 487 -9.24 -9.22 -0.49
C ASP A 487 -8.60 -9.99 0.65
N PHE A 488 -7.63 -10.86 0.36
CA PHE A 488 -6.84 -11.57 1.37
C PHE A 488 -6.09 -10.60 2.28
N ALA A 489 -5.38 -9.63 1.70
CA ALA A 489 -4.62 -8.63 2.45
C ALA A 489 -5.55 -7.79 3.35
N ARG A 490 -6.68 -7.34 2.82
CA ARG A 490 -7.69 -6.57 3.55
C ARG A 490 -8.24 -7.34 4.75
N LEU A 491 -8.57 -8.62 4.58
CA LEU A 491 -9.07 -9.47 5.67
C LEU A 491 -8.04 -9.68 6.79
N ASN A 492 -6.76 -9.50 6.48
CA ASN A 492 -5.64 -9.66 7.43
C ASN A 492 -5.03 -8.31 7.88
N ASN A 493 -5.67 -7.18 7.57
CA ASN A 493 -5.16 -5.82 7.86
C ASN A 493 -3.78 -5.53 7.24
N ILE A 494 -3.46 -6.13 6.10
CA ILE A 494 -2.22 -5.92 5.35
C ILE A 494 -2.50 -4.88 4.25
N LYS A 495 -1.60 -3.92 4.09
CA LYS A 495 -1.69 -2.91 3.02
C LYS A 495 -1.08 -3.42 1.72
N VAL A 496 -1.71 -3.12 0.59
CA VAL A 496 -1.22 -3.56 -0.73
C VAL A 496 -0.53 -2.40 -1.46
N LEU A 497 0.73 -2.62 -1.83
CA LEU A 497 1.51 -1.72 -2.69
C LEU A 497 1.66 -2.38 -4.07
N ALA A 498 1.17 -1.74 -5.13
CA ALA A 498 1.38 -2.22 -6.49
C ALA A 498 2.60 -1.58 -7.13
N GLU A 499 3.51 -2.42 -7.62
CA GLU A 499 4.79 -1.97 -8.16
C GLU A 499 4.86 -1.92 -9.69
N GLY A 500 5.80 -1.15 -10.19
CA GLY A 500 6.10 -1.09 -11.62
C GLY A 500 4.95 -0.51 -12.45
N VAL A 501 4.14 0.38 -11.89
CA VAL A 501 3.07 1.08 -12.65
C VAL A 501 3.71 2.11 -13.59
N GLU A 502 3.63 1.86 -14.90
CA GLU A 502 4.31 2.69 -15.91
C GLU A 502 3.33 3.47 -16.80
N THR A 503 2.05 3.09 -16.83
CA THR A 503 1.02 3.73 -17.65
C THR A 503 -0.20 4.19 -16.83
N TYR A 504 -0.95 5.14 -17.39
CA TYR A 504 -2.23 5.57 -16.84
C TYR A 504 -3.21 4.40 -16.71
N ASP A 505 -3.29 3.52 -17.71
CA ASP A 505 -4.26 2.43 -17.73
C ASP A 505 -3.98 1.37 -16.66
N GLU A 506 -2.70 1.04 -16.43
CA GLU A 506 -2.28 0.18 -15.32
C GLU A 506 -2.65 0.80 -13.97
N MET A 507 -2.29 2.09 -13.77
CA MET A 507 -2.66 2.83 -12.56
C MET A 507 -4.18 2.81 -12.33
N SER A 508 -4.94 3.06 -13.40
CA SER A 508 -6.40 3.13 -13.42
C SER A 508 -7.04 1.82 -12.92
N VAL A 509 -6.55 0.69 -13.41
CA VAL A 509 -7.05 -0.64 -13.04
C VAL A 509 -6.63 -0.99 -11.62
N THR A 510 -5.38 -0.78 -11.26
CA THR A 510 -4.83 -1.05 -9.93
C THR A 510 -5.56 -0.27 -8.84
N ILE A 511 -5.81 1.04 -9.05
CA ILE A 511 -6.61 1.87 -8.14
C ILE A 511 -8.04 1.32 -8.04
N ARG A 512 -8.71 1.04 -9.17
CA ARG A 512 -10.09 0.50 -9.16
C ARG A 512 -10.21 -0.84 -8.44
N ARG A 513 -9.19 -1.69 -8.49
CA ARG A 513 -9.18 -3.02 -7.88
C ARG A 513 -8.92 -3.00 -6.38
N GLY A 514 -8.40 -1.89 -5.84
CA GLY A 514 -8.36 -1.71 -4.40
C GLY A 514 -6.98 -1.59 -3.78
N ALA A 515 -5.89 -1.44 -4.54
CA ALA A 515 -4.54 -1.27 -3.98
C ALA A 515 -4.48 -0.01 -3.08
N ASP A 516 -3.75 -0.06 -1.96
CA ASP A 516 -3.60 1.07 -1.04
C ASP A 516 -2.56 2.07 -1.56
N TYR A 517 -1.45 1.56 -2.08
CA TYR A 517 -0.30 2.34 -2.53
C TYR A 517 0.15 1.95 -3.94
N ILE A 518 0.80 2.88 -4.64
CA ILE A 518 1.38 2.66 -5.97
C ILE A 518 2.81 3.19 -6.02
N GLN A 519 3.68 2.44 -6.70
CA GLN A 519 5.01 2.85 -7.07
C GLN A 519 5.28 2.51 -8.54
N GLY A 520 5.92 3.42 -9.27
CA GLY A 520 6.31 3.18 -10.66
C GLY A 520 6.66 4.46 -11.41
N PHE A 521 7.12 4.33 -12.64
CA PHE A 521 7.57 5.48 -13.42
C PHE A 521 6.45 6.42 -13.85
N TYR A 522 5.19 5.96 -13.84
CA TYR A 522 4.05 6.82 -14.10
C TYR A 522 3.88 7.88 -13.02
N THR A 523 4.11 7.55 -11.74
CA THR A 523 3.99 8.49 -10.62
C THR A 523 5.27 9.31 -10.45
N ALA A 524 6.40 8.65 -10.22
CA ALA A 524 7.70 9.27 -10.07
C ALA A 524 8.84 8.26 -10.26
N ARG A 525 9.93 8.72 -10.90
CA ARG A 525 11.16 7.91 -11.05
C ARG A 525 12.03 8.02 -9.79
N PRO A 526 12.90 7.02 -9.53
CA PRO A 526 13.94 7.14 -8.51
C PRO A 526 14.85 8.35 -8.78
N GLN A 527 15.04 9.21 -7.79
CA GLN A 527 15.90 10.39 -7.90
C GLN A 527 16.75 10.59 -6.64
N LYS A 528 17.89 11.27 -6.78
CA LYS A 528 18.74 11.60 -5.63
C LYS A 528 18.12 12.70 -4.77
N GLU A 529 17.43 13.65 -5.40
CA GLU A 529 16.68 14.68 -4.69
C GLU A 529 15.33 14.12 -4.24
N ILE A 530 14.96 14.42 -3.00
CA ILE A 530 13.69 13.97 -2.42
C ILE A 530 12.56 14.75 -3.07
N VAL A 531 11.64 14.03 -3.71
CA VAL A 531 10.46 14.57 -4.37
C VAL A 531 9.31 14.59 -3.36
N PRO A 532 8.95 15.76 -2.78
CA PRO A 532 7.95 15.82 -1.71
C PRO A 532 6.55 15.47 -2.20
N ASP A 533 6.25 15.81 -3.45
CA ASP A 533 4.95 15.65 -4.09
C ASP A 533 5.13 15.22 -5.55
N ILE A 534 4.21 14.38 -6.04
CA ILE A 534 4.14 14.03 -7.46
C ILE A 534 3.49 15.16 -8.28
N SER A 535 3.50 15.05 -9.61
CA SER A 535 2.81 16.00 -10.48
C SER A 535 1.34 16.17 -10.09
N ASP A 536 0.88 17.42 -9.97
CA ASP A 536 -0.52 17.76 -9.70
C ASP A 536 -1.48 17.09 -10.69
N THR A 537 -1.08 16.95 -11.96
CA THR A 537 -1.90 16.29 -12.97
C THR A 537 -2.10 14.81 -12.66
N ILE A 538 -1.04 14.12 -12.22
CA ILE A 538 -1.13 12.70 -11.86
C ILE A 538 -1.91 12.54 -10.56
N ALA A 539 -1.65 13.40 -9.56
CA ALA A 539 -2.41 13.39 -8.31
C ALA A 539 -3.90 13.64 -8.55
N GLU A 540 -4.27 14.54 -9.48
CA GLU A 540 -5.65 14.78 -9.86
C GLU A 540 -6.27 13.58 -10.59
N GLN A 541 -5.52 12.92 -11.49
CA GLN A 541 -5.97 11.68 -12.10
C GLN A 541 -6.24 10.60 -11.05
N MET A 542 -5.37 10.44 -10.05
CA MET A 542 -5.56 9.49 -8.95
C MET A 542 -6.80 9.86 -8.12
N ARG A 543 -6.97 11.14 -7.74
CA ARG A 543 -8.17 11.63 -7.05
C ARG A 543 -9.44 11.34 -7.85
N MET A 544 -9.44 11.64 -9.15
CA MET A 544 -10.56 11.36 -10.04
C MET A 544 -10.84 9.87 -10.14
N LEU A 545 -9.81 9.03 -10.25
CA LEU A 545 -9.96 7.58 -10.27
C LEU A 545 -10.48 7.03 -8.95
N ASN A 546 -10.12 7.59 -7.80
CA ASN A 546 -10.75 7.24 -6.52
C ASN A 546 -12.15 7.80 -6.35
N MET A 547 -12.45 8.96 -6.91
CA MET A 547 -13.81 9.49 -6.92
C MET A 547 -14.77 8.56 -7.67
N HIS A 548 -14.24 7.77 -8.61
CA HIS A 548 -14.93 6.73 -9.36
C HIS A 548 -14.54 5.30 -8.92
N ARG A 549 -13.68 5.15 -7.91
CA ARG A 549 -13.33 3.86 -7.31
C ARG A 549 -14.53 3.45 -6.49
N PRO A 550 -15.06 2.25 -6.73
CA PRO A 550 -16.28 1.85 -6.06
C PRO A 550 -16.07 1.56 -4.54
N ASN A 551 -14.91 1.90 -3.95
CA ASN A 551 -14.74 2.01 -2.50
C ASN A 551 -13.72 3.11 -2.14
N ILE A 552 -14.09 3.95 -1.15
CA ILE A 552 -13.34 5.03 -0.47
C ILE A 552 -13.39 6.44 -1.13
N LYS A 553 -14.61 6.97 -1.34
CA LYS A 553 -14.89 8.39 -1.04
C LYS A 553 -15.11 8.50 0.47
N VAL A 554 -14.41 9.39 1.19
CA VAL A 554 -14.88 9.77 2.53
C VAL A 554 -16.21 10.48 2.34
N ALA A 555 -17.28 9.74 2.60
CA ALA A 555 -18.63 10.23 2.32
C ALA A 555 -18.91 11.42 3.24
N ARG A 556 -19.18 12.58 2.63
CA ARG A 556 -19.58 13.78 3.35
C ARG A 556 -21.09 13.93 3.20
N TYR A 557 -21.82 13.81 4.31
CA TYR A 557 -23.27 13.92 4.32
C TYR A 557 -23.70 15.28 4.84
N TYR A 558 -24.73 15.85 4.21
CA TYR A 558 -25.48 16.95 4.80
C TYR A 558 -26.55 16.36 5.71
N THR A 559 -26.76 16.94 6.88
CA THR A 559 -27.72 16.39 7.84
C THR A 559 -28.91 17.35 7.97
N VAL A 560 -30.08 16.89 7.56
CA VAL A 560 -31.36 17.57 7.83
C VAL A 560 -31.77 17.20 9.24
N LYS A 561 -31.75 18.19 10.14
CA LYS A 561 -31.97 18.00 11.58
C LYS A 561 -33.43 17.78 11.94
N ASP A 562 -33.64 17.13 13.09
CA ASP A 562 -34.96 16.83 13.67
C ASP A 562 -35.94 18.02 13.63
N GLY A 563 -37.17 17.71 13.21
CA GLY A 563 -38.27 18.67 13.08
C GLY A 563 -38.13 19.69 11.94
N LYS A 564 -37.08 19.63 11.12
CA LYS A 564 -36.90 20.55 10.00
C LYS A 564 -37.69 20.13 8.76
N ASN A 565 -37.96 21.11 7.91
CA ASN A 565 -38.46 20.93 6.56
C ASN A 565 -37.57 21.73 5.61
N GLU A 566 -36.74 21.05 4.82
CA GLU A 566 -35.74 21.69 3.95
C GLU A 566 -35.91 21.30 2.49
N LYS A 567 -35.61 22.23 1.59
CA LYS A 567 -35.52 21.95 0.15
C LYS A 567 -34.05 22.02 -0.26
N LEU A 568 -33.52 20.91 -0.77
CA LEU A 568 -32.11 20.79 -1.15
C LEU A 568 -31.99 20.44 -2.64
N ASP A 569 -31.01 21.07 -3.29
CA ASP A 569 -30.66 20.80 -4.68
C ASP A 569 -29.39 19.93 -4.71
N ILE A 570 -29.51 18.72 -5.26
CA ILE A 570 -28.44 17.73 -5.30
C ILE A 570 -27.24 18.23 -6.13
N GLU A 571 -27.46 18.97 -7.23
CA GLU A 571 -26.37 19.54 -8.03
C GLU A 571 -25.55 20.52 -7.18
N LYS A 572 -26.25 21.41 -6.46
CA LYS A 572 -25.60 22.35 -5.54
C LYS A 572 -24.85 21.62 -4.43
N MET A 573 -25.46 20.60 -3.82
CA MET A 573 -24.82 19.81 -2.76
C MET A 573 -23.54 19.12 -3.24
N LEU A 574 -23.55 18.55 -4.45
CA LEU A 574 -22.37 17.95 -5.07
C LEU A 574 -21.27 19.00 -5.30
N SER A 575 -21.62 20.21 -5.74
CA SER A 575 -20.67 21.33 -5.88
C SER A 575 -20.02 21.73 -4.54
N GLU A 576 -20.77 21.58 -3.44
CA GLU A 576 -20.32 21.82 -2.06
C GLU A 576 -19.61 20.59 -1.45
N ARG A 577 -19.35 19.56 -2.26
CA ARG A 577 -18.68 18.28 -1.91
C ARG A 577 -19.48 17.37 -0.98
N TYR A 578 -20.80 17.53 -0.90
CA TYR A 578 -21.66 16.54 -0.24
C TYR A 578 -21.95 15.39 -1.21
N THR A 579 -21.79 14.16 -0.72
CA THR A 579 -22.04 12.92 -1.48
C THR A 579 -23.33 12.23 -1.03
N GLY A 580 -24.07 12.84 -0.11
CA GLY A 580 -25.32 12.32 0.37
C GLY A 580 -26.00 13.23 1.39
N VAL A 581 -27.17 12.80 1.83
CA VAL A 581 -27.97 13.43 2.88
C VAL A 581 -28.35 12.41 3.95
N ILE A 582 -28.34 12.83 5.21
CA ILE A 582 -28.91 12.10 6.35
C ILE A 582 -30.10 12.90 6.85
N VAL A 583 -31.26 12.25 6.99
CA VAL A 583 -32.50 12.86 7.47
C VAL A 583 -32.78 12.34 8.88
N GLU A 584 -32.72 13.21 9.88
CA GLU A 584 -33.01 12.93 11.29
C GLU A 584 -34.45 13.37 11.55
N SER A 585 -35.42 12.45 11.63
CA SER A 585 -36.85 12.73 11.96
C SER A 585 -37.42 14.02 11.33
N ALA A 586 -37.16 14.21 10.03
CA ALA A 586 -37.41 15.48 9.33
C ALA A 586 -38.08 15.27 7.97
N SER A 587 -38.48 16.39 7.36
CA SER A 587 -38.95 16.44 5.98
C SER A 587 -37.89 17.06 5.07
N VAL A 588 -37.62 16.43 3.93
CA VAL A 588 -36.71 16.98 2.92
C VAL A 588 -37.30 16.86 1.52
N HIS A 589 -37.21 17.93 0.73
CA HIS A 589 -37.55 17.95 -0.70
C HIS A 589 -36.26 18.04 -1.50
N LEU A 590 -35.92 16.96 -2.20
CA LEU A 590 -34.72 16.86 -3.03
C LEU A 590 -35.07 17.11 -4.50
N THR A 591 -34.31 18.00 -5.15
CA THR A 591 -34.36 18.22 -6.60
C THR A 591 -33.00 17.98 -7.24
N ALA A 592 -32.94 17.51 -8.48
CA ALA A 592 -31.70 17.36 -9.24
C ALA A 592 -31.84 17.97 -10.65
N ASN A 593 -32.03 19.29 -10.72
CA ASN A 593 -32.15 19.98 -12.01
C ASN A 593 -30.80 19.92 -12.75
N GLY A 594 -30.74 19.29 -13.93
CA GLY A 594 -29.52 19.29 -14.77
C GLY A 594 -28.47 18.22 -14.45
N CYS A 595 -28.72 17.32 -13.48
CA CYS A 595 -27.84 16.19 -13.18
C CYS A 595 -28.41 14.87 -13.71
N ASP A 596 -27.80 14.33 -14.76
CA ASP A 596 -28.08 12.97 -15.22
C ASP A 596 -27.15 11.99 -14.50
N ASN A 597 -27.73 11.09 -13.69
CA ASN A 597 -27.05 9.92 -13.14
C ASN A 597 -25.90 10.24 -12.14
N ALA A 598 -26.13 11.17 -11.22
CA ALA A 598 -25.14 11.62 -10.25
C ALA A 598 -24.95 10.63 -9.09
N THR A 599 -23.71 10.48 -8.60
CA THR A 599 -23.45 9.59 -7.45
C THR A 599 -23.81 10.26 -6.13
N PHE A 600 -24.94 9.85 -5.53
CA PHE A 600 -25.47 10.45 -4.31
C PHE A 600 -26.25 9.43 -3.48
N VAL A 601 -26.18 9.50 -2.14
CA VAL A 601 -26.86 8.56 -1.23
C VAL A 601 -27.78 9.30 -0.27
N ILE A 602 -29.00 8.81 -0.10
CA ILE A 602 -29.99 9.33 0.84
C ILE A 602 -30.13 8.36 2.00
N LYS A 603 -30.05 8.85 3.24
CA LYS A 603 -30.18 8.02 4.44
C LYS A 603 -31.16 8.62 5.42
N THR A 604 -31.85 7.78 6.19
CA THR A 604 -32.52 8.22 7.42
C THR A 604 -31.73 7.77 8.64
N GLU A 605 -31.82 8.53 9.73
CA GLU A 605 -31.29 8.10 11.02
C GLU A 605 -32.10 6.91 11.57
N ASN A 606 -31.48 6.07 12.40
CA ASN A 606 -32.20 4.99 13.09
C ASN A 606 -33.25 5.55 14.05
N GLY A 607 -34.41 4.88 14.16
CA GLY A 607 -35.50 5.31 15.03
C GLY A 607 -36.23 6.57 14.55
N SER A 608 -36.02 6.98 13.30
CA SER A 608 -36.53 8.26 12.81
C SER A 608 -37.88 8.16 12.11
N LYS A 609 -38.65 9.24 12.15
CA LYS A 609 -39.85 9.40 11.33
C LYS A 609 -39.64 10.47 10.26
N CYS A 610 -39.42 10.05 9.03
CA CYS A 610 -38.94 10.94 7.96
C CYS A 610 -39.93 11.04 6.79
N ARG A 611 -39.97 12.20 6.13
CA ARG A 611 -40.62 12.38 4.83
C ARG A 611 -39.61 12.87 3.79
N ILE A 612 -39.45 12.14 2.69
CA ILE A 612 -38.49 12.46 1.64
C ILE A 612 -39.27 12.65 0.34
N THR A 613 -39.27 13.86 -0.23
CA THR A 613 -39.83 14.11 -1.55
C THR A 613 -38.72 14.04 -2.59
N LEU A 614 -38.85 13.14 -3.57
CA LEU A 614 -37.99 13.06 -4.74
C LEU A 614 -38.68 13.76 -5.91
N ASP A 615 -38.06 14.81 -6.43
CA ASP A 615 -38.62 15.63 -7.51
C ASP A 615 -37.59 15.79 -8.63
N ASN A 616 -37.74 14.98 -9.69
CA ASN A 616 -36.80 14.88 -10.79
C ASN A 616 -35.37 14.52 -10.34
N VAL A 617 -35.26 13.50 -9.48
CA VAL A 617 -34.00 13.02 -8.90
C VAL A 617 -33.49 11.81 -9.69
N ASN A 618 -32.35 11.97 -10.37
CA ASN A 618 -31.69 10.91 -11.14
C ASN A 618 -30.30 10.61 -10.57
N ILE A 619 -30.22 9.60 -9.70
CA ILE A 619 -29.01 9.27 -8.95
C ILE A 619 -28.59 7.81 -9.14
N LYS A 620 -27.30 7.55 -8.89
CA LYS A 620 -26.72 6.21 -8.78
C LYS A 620 -25.92 6.08 -7.50
N SER A 621 -25.74 4.86 -7.03
CA SER A 621 -24.83 4.58 -5.92
C SER A 621 -23.51 3.99 -6.39
N GLY A 622 -22.47 4.12 -5.56
CA GLY A 622 -21.10 3.67 -5.86
C GLY A 622 -20.77 2.25 -5.40
N MET A 623 -21.58 1.65 -4.50
CA MET A 623 -21.50 0.24 -4.06
C MET A 623 -22.58 -0.19 -3.04
N ARG A 624 -23.66 0.59 -2.86
CA ARG A 624 -24.72 0.37 -1.84
C ARG A 624 -26.09 0.75 -2.41
N GLN A 625 -27.18 0.58 -1.67
CA GLN A 625 -28.51 1.12 -2.05
C GLN A 625 -28.49 2.65 -2.11
N CYS A 626 -29.17 3.23 -3.11
CA CYS A 626 -29.31 4.68 -3.28
C CYS A 626 -29.99 5.34 -2.09
N ILE A 627 -30.99 4.67 -1.52
CA ILE A 627 -31.73 5.12 -0.34
C ILE A 627 -31.60 4.07 0.76
N GLN A 628 -31.23 4.49 1.96
CA GLN A 628 -31.04 3.60 3.12
C GLN A 628 -31.95 4.05 4.26
N ILE A 629 -33.00 3.28 4.53
CA ILE A 629 -33.86 3.50 5.68
C ILE A 629 -33.16 2.94 6.92
N GLY A 630 -33.07 3.76 7.97
CA GLY A 630 -32.51 3.38 9.25
C GLY A 630 -33.36 2.34 9.97
N GLU A 631 -32.74 1.53 10.82
CA GLU A 631 -33.45 0.56 11.66
C GLU A 631 -34.47 1.23 12.56
N ASN A 632 -35.58 0.56 12.88
CA ASN A 632 -36.67 1.07 13.72
C ASN A 632 -37.31 2.39 13.20
N SER A 633 -37.17 2.69 11.91
CA SER A 633 -37.65 3.95 11.32
C SER A 633 -38.99 3.80 10.59
N ASP A 634 -39.72 4.91 10.46
CA ASP A 634 -40.97 5.04 9.69
C ASP A 634 -40.76 6.14 8.63
N ALA A 635 -40.51 5.73 7.39
CA ALA A 635 -40.17 6.63 6.30
C ALA A 635 -41.29 6.71 5.26
N THR A 636 -41.65 7.92 4.85
CA THR A 636 -42.51 8.17 3.69
C THR A 636 -41.69 8.78 2.55
N ILE A 637 -41.68 8.15 1.38
CA ILE A 637 -41.08 8.72 0.17
C ILE A 637 -42.21 9.19 -0.77
N GLU A 638 -42.21 10.47 -1.12
CA GLU A 638 -43.16 11.08 -2.05
C GLU A 638 -42.49 11.30 -3.42
N ILE A 639 -43.00 10.64 -4.46
CA ILE A 639 -42.45 10.67 -5.82
C ILE A 639 -43.14 11.75 -6.65
N LYS A 640 -42.37 12.69 -7.18
CA LYS A 640 -42.80 13.76 -8.11
C LYS A 640 -41.88 13.82 -9.33
N GLY A 641 -42.42 14.19 -10.48
CA GLY A 641 -41.64 14.25 -11.72
C GLY A 641 -41.11 12.88 -12.14
N GLN A 642 -39.96 12.83 -12.81
CA GLN A 642 -39.32 11.61 -13.31
C GLN A 642 -38.06 11.30 -12.49
N ASN A 643 -38.05 10.19 -11.74
CA ASN A 643 -36.93 9.83 -10.86
C ASN A 643 -36.30 8.50 -11.26
N THR A 644 -34.98 8.40 -11.10
CA THR A 644 -34.18 7.22 -11.48
C THR A 644 -33.21 6.87 -10.34
N LEU A 645 -33.23 5.62 -9.89
CA LEU A 645 -32.25 5.05 -8.95
C LEU A 645 -31.49 3.92 -9.65
N ASN A 646 -30.19 4.10 -9.89
CA ASN A 646 -29.34 3.10 -10.54
C ASN A 646 -28.35 2.46 -9.57
N TYR A 647 -27.78 1.31 -9.98
CA TYR A 647 -26.91 0.41 -9.19
C TYR A 647 -27.67 -0.47 -8.23
N ASP A 648 -28.43 0.14 -7.31
CA ASP A 648 -29.30 -0.57 -6.40
C ASP A 648 -30.31 0.41 -5.78
N GLY A 649 -31.48 -0.08 -5.37
CA GLY A 649 -32.62 0.78 -5.04
C GLY A 649 -32.67 1.25 -3.58
N ILE A 650 -33.66 0.76 -2.83
CA ILE A 650 -34.03 1.24 -1.50
C ILE A 650 -33.86 0.12 -0.47
N LEU A 651 -32.98 0.31 0.50
CA LEU A 651 -32.80 -0.61 1.63
C LEU A 651 -33.88 -0.37 2.69
N VAL A 652 -34.63 -1.42 3.04
CA VAL A 652 -35.63 -1.44 4.12
C VAL A 652 -35.31 -2.59 5.09
N PRO A 653 -34.62 -2.30 6.21
CA PRO A 653 -34.33 -3.30 7.25
C PRO A 653 -35.61 -3.86 7.89
N ASP A 654 -35.55 -5.08 8.44
CA ASP A 654 -36.67 -5.80 9.08
C ASP A 654 -37.43 -5.01 10.16
N THR A 655 -36.75 -4.12 10.88
CA THR A 655 -37.37 -3.27 11.92
C THR A 655 -37.98 -1.97 11.38
N ALA A 656 -37.84 -1.69 10.08
CA ALA A 656 -38.24 -0.43 9.47
C ALA A 656 -39.55 -0.55 8.68
N LYS A 657 -40.19 0.60 8.46
CA LYS A 657 -41.38 0.75 7.62
C LYS A 657 -41.13 1.80 6.55
N LEU A 658 -41.46 1.46 5.31
CA LEU A 658 -41.38 2.35 4.15
C LEU A 658 -42.76 2.49 3.51
N THR A 659 -43.21 3.72 3.32
CA THR A 659 -44.40 4.04 2.51
C THR A 659 -44.01 4.89 1.31
N ILE A 660 -44.33 4.47 0.09
CA ILE A 660 -44.11 5.24 -1.14
C ILE A 660 -45.45 5.79 -1.63
N THR A 661 -45.49 7.09 -1.91
CA THR A 661 -46.67 7.84 -2.34
C THR A 661 -46.32 8.79 -3.49
N GLY A 662 -47.31 9.48 -4.07
CA GLY A 662 -47.10 10.54 -5.06
C GLY A 662 -47.78 10.26 -6.41
N ASP A 663 -47.47 11.10 -7.39
CA ASP A 663 -48.07 11.10 -8.73
C ASP A 663 -47.01 11.05 -9.85
N GLY A 664 -45.71 11.09 -9.51
CA GLY A 664 -44.60 10.99 -10.45
C GLY A 664 -44.27 9.55 -10.89
N SER A 665 -43.13 9.42 -11.58
CA SER A 665 -42.55 8.12 -11.95
C SER A 665 -41.23 7.86 -11.21
N LEU A 666 -41.00 6.58 -10.89
CA LEU A 666 -39.75 6.09 -10.31
C LEU A 666 -39.26 4.87 -11.10
N TYR A 667 -38.07 4.96 -11.67
CA TYR A 667 -37.37 3.84 -12.29
C TYR A 667 -36.23 3.37 -11.37
N ILE A 668 -36.13 2.07 -11.11
CA ILE A 668 -35.07 1.46 -10.31
C ILE A 668 -34.40 0.35 -11.12
N ASP A 669 -33.08 0.43 -11.27
CA ASP A 669 -32.29 -0.62 -11.90
C ASP A 669 -31.22 -1.13 -10.93
N SER A 670 -31.41 -2.38 -10.49
CA SER A 670 -30.51 -3.13 -9.64
C SER A 670 -29.82 -4.24 -10.44
N TYR A 671 -28.51 -4.11 -10.61
CA TYR A 671 -27.66 -5.08 -11.31
C TYR A 671 -26.64 -5.74 -10.37
N ARG A 672 -26.92 -5.75 -9.06
CA ARG A 672 -26.16 -6.54 -8.07
C ARG A 672 -26.60 -8.00 -8.14
N ASN A 673 -25.65 -8.93 -8.01
CA ASN A 673 -25.95 -10.37 -8.01
C ASN A 673 -27.01 -10.72 -6.95
N ASP A 674 -26.89 -10.21 -5.72
CA ASP A 674 -27.87 -10.37 -4.63
C ASP A 674 -28.71 -9.10 -4.41
N GLY A 675 -29.01 -8.39 -5.50
CA GLY A 675 -29.65 -7.07 -5.48
C GLY A 675 -31.15 -7.12 -5.21
N CYS A 676 -31.67 -6.04 -4.61
CA CYS A 676 -33.10 -5.84 -4.42
C CYS A 676 -33.48 -4.39 -4.75
N CYS A 677 -34.52 -4.19 -5.58
CA CYS A 677 -34.95 -2.83 -5.91
C CYS A 677 -35.56 -2.13 -4.68
N ILE A 678 -36.41 -2.78 -3.90
CA ILE A 678 -36.98 -2.23 -2.66
C ILE A 678 -37.06 -3.33 -1.60
N GLY A 679 -36.26 -3.20 -0.53
CA GLY A 679 -36.24 -4.16 0.57
C GLY A 679 -34.81 -4.48 1.02
N SER A 680 -34.43 -5.75 1.13
CA SER A 680 -33.09 -6.17 1.56
C SER A 680 -32.46 -7.16 0.56
N SER A 681 -31.18 -7.50 0.76
CA SER A 681 -30.49 -8.46 -0.11
C SER A 681 -31.11 -9.86 -0.01
N TYR A 682 -30.79 -10.73 -0.97
CA TYR A 682 -31.33 -12.09 -1.11
C TYR A 682 -31.37 -12.96 0.17
N ASN A 683 -30.38 -12.85 1.06
CA ASN A 683 -30.31 -13.62 2.31
C ASN A 683 -30.63 -12.78 3.57
N ASP A 684 -30.93 -11.49 3.42
CA ASP A 684 -31.11 -10.56 4.54
C ASP A 684 -32.58 -10.46 4.93
N THR A 685 -32.85 -10.08 6.17
CA THR A 685 -34.23 -9.79 6.58
C THR A 685 -34.71 -8.44 6.07
N PHE A 686 -36.00 -8.28 5.77
CA PHE A 686 -36.58 -7.03 5.23
C PHE A 686 -37.84 -6.59 5.98
N GLY A 687 -38.07 -5.27 6.02
CA GLY A 687 -39.16 -4.66 6.78
C GLY A 687 -40.46 -4.48 6.02
N GLU A 688 -41.35 -3.63 6.55
CA GLU A 688 -42.64 -3.35 5.94
C GLU A 688 -42.49 -2.35 4.77
N ILE A 689 -43.07 -2.68 3.62
CA ILE A 689 -43.03 -1.91 2.37
C ILE A 689 -44.47 -1.69 1.90
N THR A 690 -44.91 -0.44 1.84
CA THR A 690 -46.22 -0.04 1.31
C THR A 690 -46.04 0.89 0.12
N ILE A 691 -46.69 0.58 -1.00
CA ILE A 691 -46.78 1.45 -2.18
C ILE A 691 -48.25 1.84 -2.34
N ASP A 692 -48.54 3.13 -2.15
CA ASP A 692 -49.87 3.72 -2.28
C ASP A 692 -49.76 5.06 -3.01
N MET A 693 -49.57 4.96 -4.34
CA MET A 693 -49.35 6.12 -5.20
C MET A 693 -50.31 6.10 -6.39
N THR A 694 -50.41 7.23 -7.09
CA THR A 694 -51.24 7.36 -8.31
C THR A 694 -50.41 7.34 -9.59
N GLY A 695 -49.10 7.54 -9.48
CA GLY A 695 -48.15 7.48 -10.60
C GLY A 695 -47.65 6.06 -10.89
N SER A 696 -46.39 5.94 -11.33
CA SER A 696 -45.82 4.67 -11.80
C SER A 696 -44.46 4.32 -11.20
N ILE A 697 -44.21 3.04 -10.95
CA ILE A 697 -42.89 2.51 -10.57
C ILE A 697 -42.48 1.44 -11.58
N GLU A 698 -41.26 1.54 -12.10
CA GLU A 698 -40.64 0.49 -12.91
C GLU A 698 -39.37 -0.01 -12.21
N MET A 699 -39.21 -1.32 -12.11
CA MET A 699 -38.09 -1.97 -11.42
C MET A 699 -37.47 -3.06 -12.30
N GLN A 700 -36.15 -3.08 -12.37
CA GLN A 700 -35.38 -4.13 -13.03
C GLN A 700 -34.33 -4.70 -12.06
N ALA A 701 -34.38 -6.01 -11.84
CA ALA A 701 -33.44 -6.74 -10.99
C ALA A 701 -32.69 -7.79 -11.84
N ASN A 702 -31.48 -7.45 -12.29
CA ASN A 702 -30.70 -8.19 -13.30
C ASN A 702 -29.49 -8.94 -12.69
N GLY A 703 -29.65 -9.55 -11.53
CA GLY A 703 -28.62 -10.31 -10.82
C GLY A 703 -28.91 -11.81 -10.76
N ASP A 704 -27.92 -12.63 -10.40
CA ASP A 704 -28.10 -14.07 -10.18
C ASP A 704 -29.29 -14.36 -9.23
N HIS A 705 -29.51 -13.51 -8.25
CA HIS A 705 -30.52 -13.59 -7.20
C HIS A 705 -31.33 -12.29 -7.12
N GLY A 706 -32.02 -11.94 -8.21
CA GLY A 706 -32.73 -10.65 -8.37
C GLY A 706 -34.10 -10.60 -7.70
N ILE A 707 -34.31 -9.60 -6.84
CA ILE A 707 -35.61 -9.32 -6.19
C ILE A 707 -36.09 -7.90 -6.58
N CYS A 708 -37.34 -7.73 -7.02
CA CYS A 708 -37.87 -6.37 -7.21
C CYS A 708 -38.34 -5.78 -5.87
N ILE A 709 -39.25 -6.45 -5.16
CA ILE A 709 -39.71 -6.00 -3.84
C ILE A 709 -39.62 -7.16 -2.83
N GLY A 710 -38.88 -6.97 -1.73
CA GLY A 710 -38.80 -7.92 -0.62
C GLY A 710 -37.37 -8.23 -0.18
N GLY A 711 -37.06 -9.51 0.06
CA GLY A 711 -35.75 -9.92 0.59
C GLY A 711 -35.69 -11.40 0.95
N GLY A 712 -34.81 -11.77 1.89
CA GLY A 712 -34.68 -13.14 2.38
C GLY A 712 -35.91 -13.60 3.18
N VAL A 713 -36.14 -12.98 4.35
CA VAL A 713 -37.27 -13.29 5.24
C VAL A 713 -37.76 -12.01 5.93
N SER A 714 -39.03 -11.98 6.33
CA SER A 714 -39.61 -10.87 7.10
C SER A 714 -40.13 -11.38 8.44
N SER A 715 -39.97 -10.59 9.49
CA SER A 715 -40.61 -10.82 10.79
C SER A 715 -42.08 -10.37 10.83
N SER A 716 -42.48 -9.47 9.94
CA SER A 716 -43.87 -9.03 9.78
C SER A 716 -44.70 -10.09 9.06
N GLU A 717 -45.97 -10.26 9.48
CA GLU A 717 -46.92 -11.16 8.83
C GLU A 717 -47.33 -10.67 7.44
N MET A 718 -47.48 -9.34 7.27
CA MET A 718 -47.90 -8.69 6.02
C MET A 718 -46.92 -7.58 5.64
N PRO A 719 -45.67 -7.96 5.27
CA PRO A 719 -44.62 -7.00 5.01
C PRO A 719 -44.83 -6.19 3.74
N ILE A 720 -45.54 -6.69 2.73
CA ILE A 720 -45.64 -6.00 1.44
C ILE A 720 -47.09 -5.64 1.12
N LYS A 721 -47.33 -4.35 0.85
CA LYS A 721 -48.65 -3.80 0.50
C LYS A 721 -48.57 -2.96 -0.78
N LEU A 722 -49.23 -3.40 -1.85
CA LEU A 722 -49.26 -2.71 -3.16
C LEU A 722 -50.67 -2.17 -3.41
N LEU A 723 -50.99 -1.04 -2.80
CA LEU A 723 -52.36 -0.53 -2.67
C LEU A 723 -52.82 0.32 -3.86
N GLY A 724 -51.89 0.93 -4.60
CA GLY A 724 -52.21 1.77 -5.75
C GLY A 724 -51.01 2.03 -6.67
N GLY A 725 -51.32 2.48 -7.90
CA GLY A 725 -50.34 2.88 -8.90
C GLY A 725 -50.15 1.87 -10.04
N SER A 726 -49.33 2.23 -11.02
CA SER A 726 -48.88 1.32 -12.09
C SER A 726 -47.48 0.81 -11.78
N ILE A 727 -47.33 -0.47 -11.46
CA ILE A 727 -46.09 -1.07 -10.97
C ILE A 727 -45.62 -2.13 -11.97
N ASN A 728 -44.50 -1.85 -12.65
CA ASN A 728 -43.87 -2.74 -13.62
C ASN A 728 -42.57 -3.30 -13.06
N MET A 729 -42.38 -4.60 -13.14
CA MET A 729 -41.25 -5.31 -12.56
C MET A 729 -40.66 -6.30 -13.55
N SER A 730 -39.34 -6.37 -13.62
CA SER A 730 -38.63 -7.45 -14.32
C SER A 730 -37.49 -7.99 -13.46
N SER A 731 -37.44 -9.29 -13.29
CA SER A 731 -36.35 -9.98 -12.60
C SER A 731 -35.79 -11.09 -13.49
N THR A 732 -34.48 -11.03 -13.74
CA THR A 732 -33.79 -12.03 -14.58
C THR A 732 -32.51 -12.50 -13.91
N GLY A 733 -32.27 -13.82 -13.93
CA GLY A 733 -31.18 -14.43 -13.16
C GLY A 733 -31.35 -15.93 -12.96
N LYS A 734 -30.83 -16.45 -11.85
CA LYS A 734 -31.01 -17.84 -11.41
C LYS A 734 -32.25 -17.97 -10.53
N ASP A 735 -32.31 -17.19 -9.46
CA ASP A 735 -33.44 -17.12 -8.55
C ASP A 735 -34.09 -15.73 -8.66
N CYS A 736 -35.32 -15.69 -9.19
CA CYS A 736 -35.97 -14.45 -9.59
C CYS A 736 -37.28 -14.27 -8.84
N ILE A 737 -37.41 -13.14 -8.13
CA ILE A 737 -38.61 -12.79 -7.38
C ILE A 737 -39.08 -11.41 -7.82
N GLY A 738 -40.35 -11.31 -8.24
CA GLY A 738 -41.00 -10.02 -8.44
C GLY A 738 -41.29 -9.39 -7.09
N VAL A 739 -42.20 -10.02 -6.34
CA VAL A 739 -42.62 -9.54 -5.02
C VAL A 739 -42.62 -10.69 -4.03
N GLY A 740 -41.87 -10.56 -2.93
CA GLY A 740 -41.96 -11.44 -1.77
C GLY A 740 -40.61 -11.90 -1.23
N SER A 741 -40.53 -13.17 -0.80
CA SER A 741 -39.39 -13.69 -0.02
C SER A 741 -38.66 -14.85 -0.68
N TYR A 742 -37.37 -14.94 -0.42
CA TYR A 742 -36.56 -16.07 -0.86
C TYR A 742 -36.65 -17.28 0.09
N ASP A 743 -36.33 -17.09 1.37
CA ASP A 743 -36.14 -18.17 2.35
C ASP A 743 -36.97 -17.93 3.62
N GLY A 744 -38.29 -17.82 3.44
CA GLY A 744 -39.23 -17.64 4.52
C GLY A 744 -40.65 -17.40 4.05
N SER A 745 -41.58 -17.40 4.99
CA SER A 745 -42.98 -17.06 4.70
C SER A 745 -43.13 -15.58 4.34
N CYS A 746 -44.09 -15.25 3.47
CA CYS A 746 -44.37 -13.86 3.10
C CYS A 746 -45.86 -13.61 2.96
N GLY A 747 -46.36 -12.58 3.64
CA GLY A 747 -47.66 -12.00 3.37
C GLY A 747 -47.58 -10.87 2.35
N ILE A 748 -48.55 -10.83 1.44
CA ILE A 748 -48.62 -9.80 0.39
C ILE A 748 -50.07 -9.35 0.26
N GLU A 749 -50.31 -8.05 0.37
CA GLU A 749 -51.61 -7.43 0.17
C GLU A 749 -51.58 -6.52 -1.07
N THR A 750 -52.60 -6.58 -1.90
CA THR A 750 -52.74 -5.70 -3.07
C THR A 750 -54.12 -5.03 -3.10
N GLY A 751 -54.15 -3.81 -3.64
CA GLY A 751 -55.33 -2.95 -3.73
C GLY A 751 -55.65 -2.56 -5.18
N ASN A 752 -56.12 -1.33 -5.38
CA ASN A 752 -56.50 -0.80 -6.69
C ASN A 752 -55.27 -0.42 -7.55
N ALA A 753 -54.34 -1.36 -7.73
CA ALA A 753 -53.11 -1.20 -8.51
C ALA A 753 -53.17 -1.96 -9.84
N ILE A 754 -52.33 -1.55 -10.78
CA ILE A 754 -52.00 -2.29 -12.01
C ILE A 754 -50.58 -2.81 -11.83
N ILE A 755 -50.41 -4.12 -11.83
CA ILE A 755 -49.13 -4.78 -11.54
C ILE A 755 -48.74 -5.66 -12.73
N ASP A 756 -47.60 -5.37 -13.35
CA ASP A 756 -46.99 -6.16 -14.43
C ASP A 756 -45.65 -6.72 -13.93
N ILE A 757 -45.46 -8.04 -13.95
CA ILE A 757 -44.25 -8.70 -13.46
C ILE A 757 -43.75 -9.71 -14.48
N ASN A 758 -42.47 -9.59 -14.84
CA ASN A 758 -41.77 -10.50 -15.73
C ASN A 758 -40.56 -11.14 -15.03
N CYS A 759 -40.70 -12.38 -14.59
CA CYS A 759 -39.62 -13.15 -13.95
C CYS A 759 -39.13 -14.27 -14.88
N SER A 760 -37.81 -14.36 -15.08
CA SER A 760 -37.19 -15.40 -15.90
C SER A 760 -35.87 -15.89 -15.32
N GLY A 761 -35.81 -17.17 -14.94
CA GLY A 761 -34.59 -17.79 -14.37
C GLY A 761 -34.71 -19.30 -14.15
N ASP A 762 -33.82 -19.92 -13.36
CA ASP A 762 -33.99 -21.32 -12.96
C ASP A 762 -35.24 -21.46 -12.09
N ASN A 763 -35.43 -20.54 -11.16
CA ASN A 763 -36.57 -20.43 -10.27
C ASN A 763 -37.18 -19.05 -10.39
N ALA A 764 -38.46 -18.96 -10.77
CA ALA A 764 -39.12 -17.69 -11.02
C ALA A 764 -40.45 -17.59 -10.26
N VAL A 765 -40.57 -16.63 -9.34
CA VAL A 765 -41.81 -16.31 -8.64
C VAL A 765 -42.19 -14.87 -8.94
N ALA A 766 -43.38 -14.65 -9.52
CA ALA A 766 -43.83 -13.27 -9.75
C ALA A 766 -44.32 -12.63 -8.43
N LEU A 767 -45.22 -13.30 -7.69
CA LEU A 767 -45.74 -12.85 -6.41
C LEU A 767 -45.80 -14.01 -5.41
N GLY A 768 -45.03 -13.95 -4.33
CA GLY A 768 -45.05 -14.94 -3.25
C GLY A 768 -43.66 -15.32 -2.76
N SER A 769 -43.42 -16.61 -2.53
CA SER A 769 -42.18 -17.08 -1.88
C SER A 769 -41.50 -18.21 -2.66
N LEU A 770 -40.18 -18.20 -2.75
CA LEU A 770 -39.43 -19.32 -3.34
C LEU A 770 -39.42 -20.53 -2.38
N CYS A 771 -39.24 -20.27 -1.07
CA CYS A 771 -39.24 -21.26 0.00
C CYS A 771 -40.01 -20.73 1.22
N GLY A 772 -41.17 -21.32 1.54
CA GLY A 772 -41.98 -20.93 2.70
C GLY A 772 -43.48 -20.96 2.46
N TYR A 773 -44.25 -20.38 3.40
CA TYR A 773 -45.69 -20.25 3.30
C TYR A 773 -46.09 -18.85 2.83
N VAL A 774 -47.27 -18.71 2.24
CA VAL A 774 -47.77 -17.41 1.77
C VAL A 774 -49.13 -17.08 2.37
N ASP A 775 -49.36 -15.80 2.67
CA ASP A 775 -50.69 -15.21 2.91
C ASP A 775 -50.88 -14.07 1.91
N ILE A 776 -51.48 -14.39 0.76
CA ILE A 776 -51.63 -13.44 -0.35
C ILE A 776 -53.09 -12.98 -0.42
N ARG A 777 -53.31 -11.67 -0.29
CA ARG A 777 -54.63 -11.04 -0.36
C ARG A 777 -54.68 -10.07 -1.53
N ILE A 778 -55.51 -10.38 -2.52
CA ILE A 778 -55.65 -9.60 -3.74
C ILE A 778 -57.05 -9.03 -3.83
N ASN A 779 -57.17 -7.70 -3.93
CA ASN A 779 -58.46 -7.03 -4.01
C ASN A 779 -58.45 -5.83 -4.96
N GLY A 780 -59.28 -5.86 -6.02
CA GLY A 780 -59.41 -4.71 -6.94
C GLY A 780 -58.22 -4.52 -7.89
N THR A 781 -57.31 -5.50 -7.97
CA THR A 781 -56.02 -5.38 -8.67
C THR A 781 -56.10 -5.97 -10.08
N LYS A 782 -55.41 -5.31 -11.03
CA LYS A 782 -55.12 -5.90 -12.35
C LYS A 782 -53.70 -6.44 -12.38
N LEU A 783 -53.54 -7.73 -12.66
CA LEU A 783 -52.27 -8.44 -12.61
C LEU A 783 -51.92 -9.02 -13.99
N ILE A 784 -50.74 -8.66 -14.52
CA ILE A 784 -50.14 -9.22 -15.74
C ILE A 784 -48.84 -9.90 -15.31
N LEU A 785 -48.85 -11.22 -15.15
CA LEU A 785 -47.71 -11.93 -14.58
C LEU A 785 -47.14 -12.92 -15.59
N ARG A 786 -45.81 -12.91 -15.73
CA ARG A 786 -45.04 -13.82 -16.55
C ARG A 786 -43.97 -14.48 -15.67
N ALA A 787 -43.98 -15.80 -15.58
CA ALA A 787 -43.00 -16.56 -14.82
C ALA A 787 -42.43 -17.70 -15.69
N LEU A 788 -41.14 -17.63 -16.00
CA LEU A 788 -40.46 -18.58 -16.87
C LEU A 788 -39.26 -19.22 -16.16
N GLY A 789 -39.15 -20.55 -16.19
CA GLY A 789 -37.98 -21.21 -15.60
C GLY A 789 -38.03 -22.73 -15.52
N ILE A 790 -37.13 -23.35 -14.76
CA ILE A 790 -37.21 -24.77 -14.43
C ILE A 790 -38.37 -24.98 -13.45
N ARG A 791 -38.42 -24.14 -12.41
CA ARG A 791 -39.55 -24.03 -11.48
C ARG A 791 -40.13 -22.63 -11.56
N ALA A 792 -41.44 -22.50 -11.74
CA ALA A 792 -42.06 -21.18 -11.82
C ALA A 792 -43.43 -21.09 -11.14
N GLY A 793 -43.80 -19.91 -10.68
CA GLY A 793 -45.13 -19.61 -10.17
C GLY A 793 -45.48 -18.14 -10.33
N CYS A 794 -46.72 -17.85 -10.75
CA CYS A 794 -47.14 -16.45 -10.85
C CYS A 794 -47.61 -15.93 -9.49
N VAL A 795 -48.44 -16.67 -8.77
CA VAL A 795 -48.93 -16.33 -7.44
C VAL A 795 -48.81 -17.55 -6.52
N GLY A 796 -47.95 -17.50 -5.51
CA GLY A 796 -47.85 -18.55 -4.50
C GLY A 796 -46.41 -18.95 -4.13
N ALA A 797 -46.19 -20.23 -3.83
CA ALA A 797 -44.91 -20.73 -3.33
C ALA A 797 -44.35 -21.96 -4.08
N LEU A 798 -43.03 -22.00 -4.29
CA LEU A 798 -42.36 -23.08 -5.04
C LEU A 798 -41.85 -24.25 -4.18
N SER A 799 -41.44 -23.98 -2.94
CA SER A 799 -40.87 -24.98 -2.03
C SER A 799 -41.46 -24.85 -0.63
N ALA A 800 -41.50 -25.96 0.09
CA ALA A 800 -42.05 -26.04 1.44
C ALA A 800 -40.95 -25.98 2.49
N LEU A 801 -41.26 -25.33 3.62
CA LEU A 801 -40.60 -25.56 4.90
C LEU A 801 -41.34 -26.69 5.65
N ASP A 802 -40.65 -27.40 6.54
CA ASP A 802 -41.27 -28.39 7.43
C ASP A 802 -42.19 -27.66 8.44
N GLY A 803 -43.50 -27.93 8.39
CA GLY A 803 -44.48 -27.34 9.32
C GLY A 803 -45.95 -27.55 8.91
N ASP A 804 -46.86 -27.23 9.84
CA ASP A 804 -48.29 -27.56 9.79
C ASP A 804 -49.21 -26.41 9.30
N ASN A 805 -48.69 -25.21 9.03
CA ASN A 805 -49.54 -24.08 8.63
C ASN A 805 -49.79 -24.08 7.11
N PRO A 806 -51.06 -24.12 6.65
CA PRO A 806 -51.35 -24.01 5.23
C PRO A 806 -51.15 -22.56 4.73
N SER A 807 -50.61 -22.42 3.53
CA SER A 807 -50.62 -21.16 2.78
C SER A 807 -52.07 -20.74 2.46
N SER A 808 -52.31 -19.43 2.34
CA SER A 808 -53.61 -18.88 1.95
C SER A 808 -53.46 -17.89 0.81
N ILE A 809 -54.35 -17.99 -0.18
CA ILE A 809 -54.46 -17.06 -1.29
C ILE A 809 -55.94 -16.65 -1.38
N ASP A 810 -56.27 -15.40 -1.10
CA ASP A 810 -57.62 -14.83 -1.15
C ASP A 810 -57.68 -13.75 -2.24
N ILE A 811 -58.52 -13.97 -3.25
CA ILE A 811 -58.61 -13.15 -4.45
C ILE A 811 -60.05 -12.64 -4.60
N ARG A 812 -60.21 -11.32 -4.71
CA ARG A 812 -61.51 -10.66 -4.84
C ARG A 812 -61.47 -9.55 -5.87
N ASN A 813 -62.49 -9.44 -6.72
CA ASN A 813 -62.68 -8.31 -7.64
C ASN A 813 -61.43 -7.98 -8.49
N ALA A 814 -60.70 -9.00 -8.95
CA ALA A 814 -59.40 -8.82 -9.61
C ALA A 814 -59.40 -9.44 -11.01
N SER A 815 -58.49 -8.97 -11.86
CA SER A 815 -58.34 -9.47 -13.23
C SER A 815 -56.91 -9.93 -13.48
N PHE A 816 -56.73 -11.12 -14.05
CA PHE A 816 -55.43 -11.76 -14.24
C PHE A 816 -55.17 -12.11 -15.70
N ASP A 817 -53.99 -11.75 -16.20
CA ASP A 817 -53.39 -12.28 -17.42
C ASP A 817 -52.06 -12.95 -17.03
N LEU A 818 -52.04 -14.29 -17.05
CA LEU A 818 -50.94 -15.10 -16.54
C LEU A 818 -50.29 -15.91 -17.66
N LEU A 819 -48.96 -15.92 -17.69
CA LEU A 819 -48.16 -16.83 -18.49
C LEU A 819 -47.15 -17.51 -17.58
N MET A 820 -47.23 -18.84 -17.50
CA MET A 820 -46.23 -19.64 -16.80
C MET A 820 -45.64 -20.66 -17.77
N LYS A 821 -44.31 -20.67 -17.90
CA LYS A 821 -43.58 -21.69 -18.66
C LYS A 821 -42.53 -22.33 -17.78
N ALA A 822 -42.77 -23.56 -17.32
CA ALA A 822 -41.81 -24.25 -16.46
C ALA A 822 -41.93 -25.77 -16.48
N MET A 823 -40.86 -26.49 -16.09
CA MET A 823 -40.97 -27.94 -15.90
C MET A 823 -41.95 -28.28 -14.78
N ARG A 824 -41.91 -27.52 -13.66
CA ARG A 824 -42.78 -27.72 -12.49
C ARG A 824 -43.24 -26.39 -11.92
N GLY A 825 -44.49 -26.30 -11.47
CA GLY A 825 -45.00 -25.01 -10.97
C GLY A 825 -46.51 -24.90 -10.84
N ALA A 826 -46.98 -23.75 -10.39
CA ALA A 826 -48.40 -23.39 -10.35
C ALA A 826 -48.58 -21.92 -10.74
N ALA A 827 -49.46 -21.61 -11.69
CA ALA A 827 -49.72 -20.21 -12.03
C ALA A 827 -50.37 -19.49 -10.84
N VAL A 828 -51.35 -20.12 -10.18
CA VAL A 828 -51.87 -19.67 -8.88
C VAL A 828 -51.90 -20.86 -7.93
N GLY A 829 -51.10 -20.85 -6.87
CA GLY A 829 -51.06 -21.90 -5.86
C GLY A 829 -49.66 -22.25 -5.42
N CYS A 830 -49.54 -23.29 -4.61
CA CYS A 830 -48.26 -23.72 -4.05
C CYS A 830 -47.89 -25.12 -4.50
N ARG A 831 -46.61 -25.35 -4.83
CA ARG A 831 -46.16 -26.62 -5.39
C ARG A 831 -46.17 -27.76 -4.36
N LYS A 832 -45.62 -27.54 -3.16
CA LYS A 832 -45.48 -28.60 -2.14
C LYS A 832 -46.17 -28.30 -0.81
N THR A 833 -46.35 -27.02 -0.47
CA THR A 833 -47.05 -26.64 0.77
C THR A 833 -48.55 -26.84 0.62
N GLU A 834 -49.23 -27.12 1.73
CA GLU A 834 -50.69 -27.08 1.75
C GLU A 834 -51.17 -25.66 1.46
N CYS A 835 -52.14 -25.47 0.56
CA CYS A 835 -52.59 -24.15 0.14
C CYS A 835 -54.11 -24.06 0.02
N ASN A 836 -54.70 -23.07 0.67
CA ASN A 836 -56.13 -22.75 0.58
C ASN A 836 -56.33 -21.54 -0.34
N ILE A 837 -57.04 -21.73 -1.44
CA ILE A 837 -57.28 -20.71 -2.46
C ILE A 837 -58.76 -20.34 -2.45
N ASN A 838 -59.06 -19.07 -2.21
CA ASN A 838 -60.42 -18.50 -2.28
C ASN A 838 -60.46 -17.46 -3.40
N ILE A 839 -61.42 -17.60 -4.32
CA ILE A 839 -61.59 -16.71 -5.46
C ILE A 839 -63.03 -16.21 -5.48
N ASN A 840 -63.23 -14.89 -5.57
CA ASN A 840 -64.54 -14.27 -5.64
C ASN A 840 -64.58 -13.17 -6.70
N SER A 841 -65.58 -13.23 -7.60
CA SER A 841 -65.87 -12.16 -8.57
C SER A 841 -64.63 -11.69 -9.33
N SER A 842 -63.83 -12.63 -9.84
CA SER A 842 -62.54 -12.34 -10.48
C SER A 842 -62.39 -13.05 -11.82
N ASP A 843 -61.66 -12.44 -12.73
CA ASP A 843 -61.48 -12.92 -14.10
C ASP A 843 -60.04 -13.39 -14.34
N PHE A 844 -59.87 -14.56 -14.95
CA PHE A 844 -58.57 -15.16 -15.22
C PHE A 844 -58.40 -15.54 -16.68
N LYS A 845 -57.26 -15.15 -17.24
CA LYS A 845 -56.71 -15.70 -18.48
C LYS A 845 -55.34 -16.28 -18.19
N ILE A 846 -55.20 -17.59 -18.29
CA ILE A 846 -53.99 -18.31 -17.88
C ILE A 846 -53.45 -19.10 -19.06
N HIS A 847 -52.16 -18.95 -19.35
CA HIS A 847 -51.42 -19.83 -20.23
C HIS A 847 -50.36 -20.58 -19.43
N ILE A 848 -50.41 -21.91 -19.46
CA ILE A 848 -49.41 -22.76 -18.79
C ILE A 848 -48.76 -23.72 -19.79
N GLU A 849 -47.44 -23.89 -19.67
CA GLU A 849 -46.65 -24.84 -20.45
C GLU A 849 -45.67 -25.56 -19.51
N GLY A 850 -45.65 -26.90 -19.51
CA GLY A 850 -44.81 -27.65 -18.57
C GLY A 850 -45.11 -29.13 -18.38
N GLU A 851 -44.24 -29.87 -17.68
CA GLU A 851 -44.41 -31.32 -17.44
C GLU A 851 -45.32 -31.62 -16.22
N GLN A 852 -45.11 -30.90 -15.13
CA GLN A 852 -45.81 -31.04 -13.84
C GLN A 852 -46.29 -29.67 -13.35
N VAL A 853 -47.22 -29.06 -14.09
CA VAL A 853 -47.69 -27.69 -13.81
C VAL A 853 -49.15 -27.65 -13.39
N ALA A 854 -49.54 -26.61 -12.65
CA ALA A 854 -50.92 -26.30 -12.37
C ALA A 854 -51.35 -24.91 -12.87
N GLY A 855 -52.58 -24.77 -13.35
CA GLY A 855 -53.18 -23.46 -13.62
C GLY A 855 -53.56 -22.77 -12.31
N ILE A 856 -54.57 -23.32 -11.61
CA ILE A 856 -54.96 -22.90 -10.26
C ILE A 856 -54.97 -24.11 -9.33
N GLY A 857 -54.23 -24.05 -8.22
CA GLY A 857 -54.09 -25.13 -7.24
C GLY A 857 -52.69 -25.75 -7.27
N SER A 858 -52.60 -27.09 -7.34
CA SER A 858 -51.30 -27.78 -7.30
C SER A 858 -51.33 -29.17 -7.93
N SER A 859 -50.28 -29.51 -8.67
CA SER A 859 -50.02 -30.85 -9.23
C SER A 859 -49.29 -31.77 -8.24
N GLU A 860 -48.51 -31.22 -7.31
CA GLU A 860 -47.68 -31.97 -6.35
C GLU A 860 -48.17 -31.83 -4.89
N GLY A 861 -48.95 -30.78 -4.58
CA GLY A 861 -49.38 -30.41 -3.22
C GLY A 861 -50.83 -30.76 -2.89
N LYS A 862 -51.23 -30.45 -1.65
CA LYS A 862 -52.60 -30.61 -1.15
C LYS A 862 -53.25 -29.27 -0.81
N GLY A 863 -54.57 -29.22 -0.70
CA GLY A 863 -55.26 -27.97 -0.36
C GLY A 863 -56.76 -27.95 -0.61
N ALA A 864 -57.32 -26.76 -0.58
CA ALA A 864 -58.71 -26.51 -0.93
C ALA A 864 -58.83 -25.31 -1.87
N LEU A 865 -59.68 -25.43 -2.89
CA LEU A 865 -60.04 -24.34 -3.81
C LEU A 865 -61.54 -24.04 -3.67
N CYS A 866 -61.88 -22.80 -3.36
CA CYS A 866 -63.25 -22.30 -3.36
C CYS A 866 -63.35 -21.11 -4.33
N ALA A 867 -64.13 -21.25 -5.41
CA ALA A 867 -64.32 -20.16 -6.38
C ALA A 867 -65.80 -19.80 -6.54
N ALA A 868 -66.12 -18.51 -6.41
CA ALA A 868 -67.48 -17.99 -6.55
C ALA A 868 -67.57 -16.84 -7.56
N GLY A 869 -68.57 -16.87 -8.45
CA GLY A 869 -68.91 -15.73 -9.32
C GLY A 869 -67.79 -15.29 -10.28
N SER A 870 -66.90 -16.21 -10.67
CA SER A 870 -65.65 -15.89 -11.39
C SER A 870 -65.63 -16.51 -12.80
N ASP A 871 -64.86 -15.93 -13.73
CA ASP A 871 -64.60 -16.52 -15.06
C ASP A 871 -63.13 -16.92 -15.19
N ILE A 872 -62.88 -18.19 -15.51
CA ILE A 872 -61.53 -18.77 -15.55
C ILE A 872 -61.29 -19.42 -16.92
N GLN A 873 -60.37 -18.85 -17.69
CA GLN A 873 -59.96 -19.34 -19.01
C GLN A 873 -58.52 -19.82 -18.96
N ILE A 874 -58.29 -21.10 -19.27
CA ILE A 874 -56.95 -21.70 -19.23
C ILE A 874 -56.61 -22.33 -20.57
N THR A 875 -55.43 -21.98 -21.09
CA THR A 875 -54.80 -22.64 -22.24
C THR A 875 -53.58 -23.39 -21.75
N SER A 876 -53.57 -24.70 -21.94
CA SER A 876 -52.56 -25.60 -21.38
C SER A 876 -51.83 -26.38 -22.47
N ILE A 877 -50.50 -26.35 -22.45
CA ILE A 877 -49.62 -27.22 -23.25
C ILE A 877 -48.77 -28.01 -22.25
N SER A 878 -49.37 -29.04 -21.65
CA SER A 878 -48.79 -29.68 -20.47
C SER A 878 -48.60 -31.20 -20.59
N GLY A 879 -47.65 -31.73 -19.81
CA GLY A 879 -47.40 -33.17 -19.66
C GLY A 879 -48.45 -33.90 -18.82
N THR A 880 -48.29 -35.22 -18.71
CA THR A 880 -49.26 -36.16 -18.11
C THR A 880 -49.66 -35.87 -16.66
N TYR A 881 -48.86 -35.13 -15.91
CA TYR A 881 -49.01 -34.93 -14.46
C TYR A 881 -49.44 -33.50 -14.09
N SER A 882 -50.13 -32.80 -15.01
CA SER A 882 -50.53 -31.41 -14.84
C SER A 882 -52.02 -31.26 -14.50
N VAL A 883 -52.38 -30.15 -13.85
CA VAL A 883 -53.74 -29.86 -13.36
C VAL A 883 -54.17 -28.46 -13.79
N ASP A 884 -55.20 -28.30 -14.62
CA ASP A 884 -55.60 -26.94 -15.00
C ASP A 884 -56.25 -26.19 -13.82
N VAL A 885 -57.19 -26.82 -13.11
CA VAL A 885 -57.85 -26.27 -11.91
C VAL A 885 -58.02 -27.35 -10.83
N GLY A 886 -57.61 -27.07 -9.60
CA GLY A 886 -57.77 -27.92 -8.43
C GLY A 886 -56.45 -28.48 -7.87
N PHE A 887 -56.57 -29.46 -6.97
CA PHE A 887 -55.44 -30.11 -6.32
C PHE A 887 -55.46 -31.60 -6.64
N THR A 888 -54.29 -32.20 -6.86
CA THR A 888 -54.16 -33.67 -6.96
C THR A 888 -54.69 -34.37 -5.71
N ASN A 889 -54.49 -33.75 -4.54
CA ASN A 889 -54.97 -34.23 -3.24
C ASN A 889 -55.68 -33.10 -2.47
N GLY A 890 -56.96 -32.83 -2.74
CA GLY A 890 -57.67 -31.72 -2.10
C GLY A 890 -59.15 -31.64 -2.43
N LYS A 891 -59.82 -30.58 -1.96
CA LYS A 891 -61.23 -30.32 -2.25
C LYS A 891 -61.38 -29.11 -3.17
N THR A 892 -62.29 -29.19 -4.13
CA THR A 892 -62.61 -28.06 -5.02
C THR A 892 -64.11 -27.76 -4.95
N ALA A 893 -64.49 -26.53 -4.62
CA ALA A 893 -65.87 -26.08 -4.55
C ALA A 893 -66.08 -24.89 -5.49
N LEU A 894 -66.98 -25.04 -6.46
CA LEU A 894 -67.28 -24.02 -7.47
C LEU A 894 -68.74 -23.59 -7.35
N ASN A 895 -69.00 -22.28 -7.25
CA ASN A 895 -70.34 -21.74 -7.13
C ASN A 895 -70.54 -20.55 -8.10
N ASN A 896 -71.40 -20.72 -9.11
CA ASN A 896 -71.60 -19.70 -10.16
C ASN A 896 -70.27 -19.24 -10.83
N THR A 897 -69.33 -20.17 -10.99
CA THR A 897 -68.02 -19.93 -11.61
C THR A 897 -67.98 -20.64 -12.97
N THR A 898 -67.52 -19.94 -13.99
CA THR A 898 -67.33 -20.51 -15.34
C THR A 898 -65.86 -20.92 -15.50
N ILE A 899 -65.62 -22.14 -15.98
CA ILE A 899 -64.27 -22.64 -16.27
C ILE A 899 -64.24 -23.13 -17.72
N ASN A 900 -63.32 -22.58 -18.52
CA ASN A 900 -63.03 -23.04 -19.87
C ASN A 900 -61.59 -23.59 -19.90
N SER A 901 -61.47 -24.92 -19.87
CA SER A 901 -60.21 -25.65 -19.76
C SER A 901 -60.27 -26.99 -20.48
N ALA A 902 -59.12 -27.50 -20.93
CA ALA A 902 -59.02 -28.81 -21.59
C ALA A 902 -59.02 -29.98 -20.58
N MET A 903 -58.52 -29.76 -19.35
CA MET A 903 -58.38 -30.77 -18.30
C MET A 903 -59.00 -30.27 -16.99
N ILE A 904 -60.30 -30.50 -16.78
CA ILE A 904 -60.94 -30.22 -15.48
C ILE A 904 -60.85 -31.49 -14.62
N ASN A 905 -60.05 -31.48 -13.55
CA ASN A 905 -60.08 -32.55 -12.56
C ASN A 905 -61.20 -32.25 -11.54
N ASP A 906 -62.20 -33.14 -11.52
CA ASP A 906 -63.46 -33.00 -10.78
C ASP A 906 -63.28 -33.25 -9.25
N PRO A 907 -64.12 -32.62 -8.40
CA PRO A 907 -64.01 -32.60 -6.94
C PRO A 907 -64.35 -33.88 -6.12
N ASP A 908 -64.75 -35.01 -6.71
CA ASP A 908 -65.06 -36.24 -5.93
C ASP A 908 -64.65 -37.58 -6.59
N TYR A 909 -63.98 -37.60 -7.75
CA TYR A 909 -63.89 -38.84 -8.55
C TYR A 909 -62.46 -39.10 -9.06
N HIS A 910 -61.88 -40.27 -8.71
CA HIS A 910 -61.82 -41.48 -9.55
C HIS A 910 -60.96 -41.31 -10.79
N GLU A 911 -60.11 -42.32 -11.05
CA GLU A 911 -59.52 -42.55 -12.35
C GLU A 911 -60.59 -42.49 -13.46
N PRO A 912 -60.31 -41.76 -14.54
CA PRO A 912 -60.43 -42.40 -15.84
C PRO A 912 -59.26 -42.03 -16.75
N VAL A 913 -58.49 -43.06 -17.10
CA VAL A 913 -58.16 -43.43 -18.49
C VAL A 913 -57.96 -42.27 -19.47
N ARG A 914 -56.70 -42.15 -19.92
CA ARG A 914 -56.29 -41.89 -21.32
C ARG A 914 -57.42 -41.44 -22.26
N MET A 915 -57.40 -40.17 -22.66
CA MET A 915 -57.75 -39.74 -24.01
C MET A 915 -56.60 -38.83 -24.46
N ILE A 916 -55.60 -39.28 -25.22
CA ILE A 916 -55.61 -39.55 -26.67
C ILE A 916 -56.37 -38.46 -27.44
N GLN A 917 -55.71 -37.34 -27.77
CA GLN A 917 -55.23 -37.04 -29.12
C GLN A 917 -54.20 -35.92 -29.12
#